data_AF-A0A3D5FRZ6-F1
#
_entry.id   AF-A0A3D5FRZ6-F1
#
_cell.length_a   1.000
_cell.length_b   1.000
_cell.length_c   1.000
_cell.angle_alpha   90.00
_cell.angle_beta   90.00
_cell.angle_gamma   90.00
#
_symmetry.space_group_name_H-M   'P 1'
#
loop_
_entity.id
_entity.type
_entity.pdbx_description
1 polymer ?
#
loop_
_entity_poly.entity_id
_entity_poly.type
_entity_poly.pdbx_seq_one_letter_code
_entity_poly.pdbx_strand_id
1 'polypeptide(L)'
;MKIQWAPRMIMTDRLFRLPVESQTKPQLEAKAFEQISVRFSPRDKAWMFYLRSPSDSGDYALRARDEAGNSSVIDLRVRTLHEVRRPFDDGGTTWPRRWPVGGPRESRKQRQTLLTDPPSASSAVDTDRLAFWTSQDDDSLWRHLPNAEVPRAHYVNVHQGCPICGTAIFATHGFYPWTRVHAPADLRSTCPSCDNRFPSNDLLADDFTTGDFVDDGFGYFDDDGHVFLFAASSRRELVGQYAGAIRLLTDYLRREGPDRPVARQLGLMLLRWSVEEIYIAAAPQFRHGPSQEIEQAWDGGQPDWAGMEDPIAALYRKGSLAYAIDVPMVTEALSHAYDTVWPLLRDDDEWIHRATAQGLELEDATAGVHLIEEALSCLMQTAIDGAALSNKPRTSLGVLTALRALDRDDAGDVMDWLYDHGPDRMRVFVTNNFTTDGAPPEATGGYNDTHTRGVFELQEQVDALRELQPDAYPSSLYPSVTDDPRLDRLVRSPHDMVLLDHVPFHFGDGGSAGVQQPLKERQTLKPLDETTLERAAVAGSQTAVDLLARQRRDEPGNPGTTFHDGVGIAILRTDGKPERAAAGIVYGDAPWHRHQDLFDVQLYAFDRPFLSDLGYPQSWAHVGAWEGNWATHNSVWSVVNEIKPLDLPFDTPWHYLKEIAGRGRLVRVLRTDGVQIVEVEARRWVFDAEQLRWVDPGIRYRRLLALVETDDEGIALVDLSRIQGGDDHWRLCRGLEGRFVQQGVEPQSQPGTLAGADFERGADGLRHGDHAGLAWMNEVAQIDAGGARGQWTSRHDEAARLDLHQLHVSEGTRLRTAR
;
A
#
# COMPACT_ATOMS: atom_id res chain seq x y z
N MET A 1 4.54 40.99 5.69
CA MET A 1 4.84 40.43 4.36
C MET A 1 5.98 39.43 4.47
N LYS A 2 5.86 38.24 3.88
CA LYS A 2 6.84 37.15 3.99
C LYS A 2 6.75 36.25 2.74
N ILE A 3 7.90 35.88 2.16
CA ILE A 3 7.94 34.73 1.23
C ILE A 3 7.74 33.48 2.09
N GLN A 4 6.59 32.81 1.96
CA GLN A 4 6.22 31.70 2.84
C GLN A 4 7.04 30.45 2.56
N TRP A 5 7.39 30.23 1.29
CA TRP A 5 8.11 29.06 0.82
C TRP A 5 8.88 29.38 -0.47
N ALA A 6 10.03 28.74 -0.65
CA ALA A 6 10.73 28.61 -1.92
C ALA A 6 11.59 27.34 -1.89
N PRO A 7 11.90 26.74 -3.05
CA PRO A 7 12.87 25.64 -3.08
C PRO A 7 14.26 26.11 -2.63
N ARG A 8 15.06 25.25 -1.98
CA ARG A 8 16.48 25.57 -1.68
C ARG A 8 17.35 25.50 -2.94
N MET A 9 16.97 24.60 -3.83
CA MET A 9 17.62 24.30 -5.10
C MET A 9 16.56 23.94 -6.13
N ILE A 10 16.73 24.38 -7.37
CA ILE A 10 15.91 24.00 -8.52
C ILE A 10 16.79 23.77 -9.75
N MET A 11 16.41 22.86 -10.63
CA MET A 11 17.07 22.71 -11.93
C MET A 11 16.76 23.89 -12.86
N THR A 12 17.62 24.14 -13.86
CA THR A 12 17.37 25.13 -14.92
C THR A 12 16.09 24.83 -15.72
N ASP A 13 15.42 25.89 -16.21
CA ASP A 13 14.19 25.81 -17.02
C ASP A 13 12.96 25.12 -16.37
N ARG A 14 12.92 24.99 -15.04
CA ARG A 14 11.86 24.36 -14.27
C ARG A 14 10.84 25.35 -13.72
N LEU A 15 9.58 24.91 -13.66
CA LEU A 15 8.47 25.69 -13.11
C LEU A 15 8.31 25.42 -11.61
N PHE A 16 8.10 26.45 -10.81
CA PHE A 16 7.73 26.33 -9.41
C PHE A 16 6.77 27.43 -8.96
N ARG A 17 6.09 27.22 -7.82
CA ARG A 17 5.19 28.17 -7.18
C ARG A 17 5.90 28.89 -6.02
N LEU A 18 5.81 30.22 -5.95
CA LEU A 18 6.37 31.05 -4.90
C LEU A 18 5.24 31.80 -4.16
N PRO A 19 4.79 31.31 -2.98
CA PRO A 19 3.80 32.01 -2.15
C PRO A 19 4.40 33.22 -1.42
N VAL A 20 3.76 34.38 -1.56
CA VAL A 20 4.15 35.63 -0.89
C VAL A 20 2.98 36.19 -0.08
N GLU A 21 3.07 36.11 1.25
CA GLU A 21 2.06 36.61 2.18
C GLU A 21 1.95 38.13 2.11
N SER A 22 0.82 38.63 1.61
CA SER A 22 0.53 40.08 1.49
C SER A 22 -0.94 40.31 1.18
N GLN A 23 -1.51 41.41 1.70
CA GLN A 23 -2.89 41.82 1.43
C GLN A 23 -3.05 42.48 0.05
N THR A 24 -2.04 43.23 -0.40
CA THR A 24 -1.96 43.82 -1.75
C THR A 24 -0.92 43.08 -2.58
N LYS A 25 -1.04 43.14 -3.91
CA LYS A 25 -0.12 42.45 -4.82
C LYS A 25 1.30 42.98 -4.62
N PRO A 26 2.25 42.16 -4.13
CA PRO A 26 3.61 42.63 -3.91
C PRO A 26 4.35 42.77 -5.24
N GLN A 27 5.33 43.67 -5.27
CA GLN A 27 6.30 43.74 -6.36
C GLN A 27 7.35 42.65 -6.18
N LEU A 28 7.49 41.76 -7.17
CA LEU A 28 8.50 40.70 -7.17
C LEU A 28 9.70 41.12 -8.05
N GLU A 29 10.86 41.24 -7.43
CA GLU A 29 12.15 41.41 -8.09
C GLU A 29 12.76 40.03 -8.36
N ALA A 30 12.45 39.47 -9.54
CA ALA A 30 12.92 38.16 -10.00
C ALA A 30 13.31 38.20 -11.49
N LYS A 31 14.09 39.20 -11.92
CA LYS A 31 14.30 39.51 -13.36
C LYS A 31 14.88 38.37 -14.20
N ALA A 32 15.64 37.46 -13.58
CA ALA A 32 16.19 36.29 -14.26
C ALA A 32 15.16 35.16 -14.45
N PHE A 33 14.00 35.26 -13.80
CA PHE A 33 12.94 34.27 -13.84
C PHE A 33 11.83 34.76 -14.77
N GLU A 34 11.28 33.84 -15.55
CA GLU A 34 10.07 34.12 -16.34
C GLU A 34 8.85 34.00 -15.42
N GLN A 35 8.07 35.06 -15.28
CA GLN A 35 6.80 35.01 -14.55
C GLN A 35 5.68 34.52 -15.48
N ILE A 36 5.26 33.27 -15.29
CA ILE A 36 4.23 32.61 -16.08
C ILE A 36 2.84 33.14 -15.72
N SER A 37 2.53 33.18 -14.42
CA SER A 37 1.23 33.62 -13.92
C SER A 37 1.34 34.11 -12.47
N VAL A 38 0.27 34.74 -11.98
CA VAL A 38 0.15 35.18 -10.59
C VAL A 38 -1.31 35.22 -10.16
N ARG A 39 -1.62 34.66 -8.99
CA ARG A 39 -2.97 34.69 -8.40
C ARG A 39 -2.93 34.96 -6.90
N PHE A 40 -4.01 35.50 -6.35
CA PHE A 40 -4.16 35.60 -4.90
C PHE A 40 -4.88 34.36 -4.36
N SER A 41 -4.34 33.75 -3.31
CA SER A 41 -5.00 32.68 -2.54
C SER A 41 -5.59 33.28 -1.26
N PRO A 42 -6.93 33.36 -1.14
CA PRO A 42 -7.58 33.82 0.09
C PRO A 42 -7.27 32.94 1.30
N ARG A 43 -7.21 31.61 1.10
CA ARG A 43 -6.88 30.61 2.12
C ARG A 43 -5.53 30.90 2.76
N ASP A 44 -4.49 31.00 1.92
CA ASP A 44 -3.11 31.14 2.39
C ASP A 44 -2.74 32.61 2.68
N LYS A 45 -3.66 33.54 2.40
CA LYS A 45 -3.46 35.00 2.48
C LYS A 45 -2.20 35.45 1.74
N ALA A 46 -1.96 34.84 0.59
CA ALA A 46 -0.72 34.96 -0.15
C ALA A 46 -0.95 35.11 -1.66
N TRP A 47 -0.06 35.84 -2.31
CA TRP A 47 0.06 35.88 -3.76
C TRP A 47 0.95 34.74 -4.23
N MET A 48 0.39 33.84 -5.02
CA MET A 48 1.07 32.71 -5.65
C MET A 48 1.67 33.17 -6.98
N PHE A 49 2.99 33.30 -7.04
CA PHE A 49 3.71 33.56 -8.28
C PHE A 49 4.16 32.22 -8.90
N TYR A 50 3.90 32.02 -10.19
CA TYR A 50 4.39 30.84 -10.92
C TYR A 50 5.55 31.27 -11.79
N LEU A 51 6.74 30.73 -11.51
CA LEU A 51 8.00 31.18 -12.07
C LEU A 51 8.72 30.03 -12.77
N ARG A 52 9.29 30.29 -13.94
CA ARG A 52 10.26 29.40 -14.58
C ARG A 52 11.67 29.88 -14.27
N SER A 53 12.51 28.97 -13.77
CA SER A 53 13.92 29.25 -13.49
C SER A 53 14.70 29.56 -14.78
N PRO A 54 15.76 30.38 -14.70
CA PRO A 54 16.62 30.66 -15.85
C PRO A 54 17.31 29.42 -16.40
N SER A 55 17.75 29.50 -17.65
CA SER A 55 18.65 28.52 -18.28
C SER A 55 20.09 28.63 -17.78
N ASP A 56 20.48 29.82 -17.28
CA ASP A 56 21.78 30.02 -16.63
C ASP A 56 21.74 29.48 -15.19
N SER A 57 22.76 28.71 -14.79
CA SER A 57 22.91 28.29 -13.39
C SER A 57 23.55 29.38 -12.53
N GLY A 58 23.24 29.38 -11.24
CA GLY A 58 23.76 30.37 -10.29
C GLY A 58 22.94 30.47 -9.02
N ASP A 59 23.35 31.39 -8.15
CA ASP A 59 22.62 31.73 -6.92
C ASP A 59 21.86 33.04 -7.14
N TYR A 60 20.55 33.00 -6.97
CA TYR A 60 19.67 34.11 -7.27
C TYR A 60 18.90 34.55 -6.02
N ALA A 61 18.89 35.86 -5.76
CA ALA A 61 18.06 36.44 -4.71
C ALA A 61 16.68 36.83 -5.27
N LEU A 62 15.61 36.23 -4.75
CA LEU A 62 14.23 36.62 -5.02
C LEU A 62 13.78 37.59 -3.94
N ARG A 63 13.35 38.80 -4.32
CA ARG A 63 12.86 39.80 -3.36
C ARG A 63 11.42 40.20 -3.64
N ALA A 64 10.55 40.04 -2.66
CA ALA A 64 9.23 40.63 -2.65
C ALA A 64 9.23 41.96 -1.88
N ARG A 65 8.48 42.96 -2.35
CA ARG A 65 8.21 44.24 -1.66
C ARG A 65 6.72 44.56 -1.65
N ASP A 66 6.21 45.06 -0.53
CA ASP A 66 4.86 45.64 -0.45
C ASP A 66 4.88 47.15 -0.67
N GLU A 67 3.70 47.76 -0.77
CA GLU A 67 3.54 49.21 -0.95
C GLU A 67 4.07 50.03 0.23
N ALA A 68 4.13 49.44 1.43
CA ALA A 68 4.68 50.06 2.63
C ALA A 68 6.22 50.00 2.70
N GLY A 69 6.86 49.34 1.74
CA GLY A 69 8.31 49.21 1.64
C GLY A 69 8.91 48.07 2.48
N ASN A 70 8.08 47.22 3.11
CA ASN A 70 8.58 46.00 3.73
C ASN A 70 9.13 45.08 2.63
N SER A 71 10.20 44.34 2.91
CA SER A 71 10.81 43.42 1.94
C SER A 71 11.09 42.05 2.54
N SER A 72 10.87 40.99 1.77
CA SER A 72 11.28 39.61 2.10
C SER A 72 12.21 39.14 0.99
N VAL A 73 13.32 38.50 1.35
CA VAL A 73 14.32 38.00 0.39
C VAL A 73 14.58 36.53 0.68
N ILE A 74 14.74 35.73 -0.37
CA ILE A 74 15.20 34.35 -0.28
C ILE A 74 16.26 34.11 -1.36
N ASP A 75 17.26 33.28 -1.04
CA ASP A 75 18.28 32.85 -1.99
C ASP A 75 17.89 31.48 -2.56
N LEU A 76 17.90 31.36 -3.89
CA LEU A 76 17.55 30.17 -4.63
C LEU A 76 18.74 29.72 -5.49
N ARG A 77 19.19 28.48 -5.29
CA ARG A 77 20.24 27.85 -6.09
C ARG A 77 19.64 27.26 -7.36
N VAL A 78 19.91 27.85 -8.52
CA VAL A 78 19.57 27.26 -9.83
C VAL A 78 20.78 26.46 -10.30
N ARG A 79 20.57 25.20 -10.68
CA ARG A 79 21.66 24.27 -11.07
C ARG A 79 21.32 23.50 -12.34
N THR A 80 22.33 23.23 -13.15
CA THR A 80 22.22 22.28 -14.27
C THR A 80 22.20 20.84 -13.78
N LEU A 81 21.82 19.89 -14.65
CA LEU A 81 21.92 18.45 -14.35
C LEU A 81 23.35 18.06 -13.95
N HIS A 82 24.36 18.60 -14.65
CA HIS A 82 25.77 18.31 -14.37
C HIS A 82 26.21 18.74 -12.96
N GLU A 83 25.68 19.86 -12.48
CA GLU A 83 26.01 20.36 -11.15
C GLU A 83 25.32 19.56 -10.04
N VAL A 84 24.04 19.19 -10.20
CA VAL A 84 23.31 18.41 -9.17
C VAL A 84 23.84 16.98 -9.01
N ARG A 85 24.54 16.45 -10.02
CA ARG A 85 25.22 15.14 -9.98
C ARG A 85 26.48 15.12 -9.12
N ARG A 86 27.05 16.30 -8.82
CA ARG A 86 28.29 16.43 -8.05
C ARG A 86 27.97 16.43 -6.56
N PRO A 87 28.73 15.68 -5.73
CA PRO A 87 28.56 15.75 -4.29
C PRO A 87 28.72 17.17 -3.73
N PHE A 88 27.82 17.56 -2.83
CA PHE A 88 27.88 18.78 -2.04
C PHE A 88 27.31 18.54 -0.64
N ASP A 89 27.78 19.30 0.34
CA ASP A 89 27.24 19.26 1.70
C ASP A 89 26.26 20.41 1.93
N ASP A 90 25.10 20.10 2.52
CA ASP A 90 24.11 21.08 2.98
C ASP A 90 23.56 20.61 4.34
N GLY A 91 23.60 21.48 5.35
CA GLY A 91 23.14 21.14 6.70
C GLY A 91 23.87 19.96 7.36
N GLY A 92 25.14 19.70 7.00
CA GLY A 92 25.90 18.56 7.52
C GLY A 92 25.54 17.20 6.89
N THR A 93 24.71 17.20 5.84
CA THR A 93 24.35 16.02 5.07
C THR A 93 24.90 16.13 3.65
N THR A 94 25.49 15.04 3.14
CA THR A 94 25.99 14.97 1.76
C THR A 94 24.86 14.61 0.80
N TRP A 95 24.76 15.39 -0.28
CA TRP A 95 23.84 15.28 -1.40
C TRP A 95 24.62 15.19 -2.72
N PRO A 96 24.08 14.60 -3.82
CA PRO A 96 22.85 13.82 -3.84
C PRO A 96 22.95 12.54 -3.01
N ARG A 97 21.80 12.07 -2.52
CA ARG A 97 21.66 10.75 -1.87
C ARG A 97 21.74 9.65 -2.91
N ARG A 98 22.99 9.29 -3.25
CA ARG A 98 23.33 8.29 -4.24
C ARG A 98 24.42 7.40 -3.70
N TRP A 99 24.25 6.09 -3.77
CA TRP A 99 25.28 5.15 -3.33
C TRP A 99 26.46 5.05 -4.33
N PRO A 100 27.72 4.97 -3.88
CA PRO A 100 28.17 5.27 -2.52
C PRO A 100 28.08 6.78 -2.24
N VAL A 101 27.55 7.14 -1.07
CA VAL A 101 27.28 8.54 -0.72
C VAL A 101 28.60 9.33 -0.65
N GLY A 102 28.68 10.41 -1.43
CA GLY A 102 29.88 11.26 -1.51
C GLY A 102 31.10 10.61 -2.17
N GLY A 103 31.02 9.32 -2.50
CA GLY A 103 32.10 8.54 -3.08
C GLY A 103 32.17 8.63 -4.61
N PRO A 104 33.33 8.24 -5.20
CA PRO A 104 33.44 8.08 -6.64
C PRO A 104 32.54 6.94 -7.13
N ARG A 105 32.07 7.07 -8.38
CA ARG A 105 31.26 6.05 -9.05
C ARG A 105 31.95 5.64 -10.34
N GLU A 106 32.22 4.35 -10.47
CA GLU A 106 32.68 3.72 -11.70
C GLU A 106 31.65 2.66 -12.11
N SER A 107 31.33 2.58 -13.40
CA SER A 107 30.56 1.44 -13.91
C SER A 107 31.37 0.16 -13.70
N ARG A 108 30.69 -0.86 -13.18
CA ARG A 108 31.22 -2.24 -13.10
C ARG A 108 30.49 -3.17 -14.07
N LYS A 109 29.53 -2.64 -14.85
CA LYS A 109 28.65 -3.44 -15.69
C LYS A 109 29.42 -4.07 -16.86
N GLN A 110 29.52 -5.40 -16.89
CA GLN A 110 30.23 -6.12 -17.97
C GLN A 110 29.35 -7.09 -18.77
N ARG A 111 28.20 -7.48 -18.22
CA ARG A 111 27.32 -8.50 -18.78
C ARG A 111 25.89 -8.27 -18.34
N GLN A 112 24.94 -8.90 -19.05
CA GLN A 112 23.57 -9.02 -18.58
C GLN A 112 23.52 -10.04 -17.43
N THR A 113 22.71 -9.75 -16.42
CA THR A 113 22.68 -10.47 -15.14
C THR A 113 21.29 -10.87 -14.69
N LEU A 114 20.25 -10.32 -15.35
CA LEU A 114 18.84 -10.52 -15.00
C LEU A 114 18.05 -11.23 -16.11
N LEU A 115 18.71 -11.65 -17.21
CA LEU A 115 18.03 -12.29 -18.35
C LEU A 115 17.30 -13.59 -17.99
N THR A 116 17.80 -14.32 -17.01
CA THR A 116 17.24 -15.60 -16.55
C THR A 116 16.02 -15.44 -15.63
N ASP A 117 15.83 -14.26 -15.04
CA ASP A 117 14.67 -13.99 -14.20
C ASP A 117 13.40 -14.05 -15.09
N PRO A 118 12.26 -14.58 -14.63
CA PRO A 118 11.08 -14.63 -15.48
C PRO A 118 10.62 -13.21 -15.89
N PRO A 119 10.10 -13.00 -17.13
CA PRO A 119 9.36 -11.79 -17.46
C PRO A 119 8.15 -11.63 -16.52
N SER A 120 7.56 -10.43 -16.46
CA SER A 120 6.45 -10.22 -15.51
C SER A 120 5.29 -11.20 -15.75
N ALA A 121 4.71 -11.69 -14.65
CA ALA A 121 3.78 -12.84 -14.62
C ALA A 121 2.40 -12.56 -15.25
N SER A 122 2.16 -11.41 -15.88
CA SER A 122 0.91 -11.19 -16.59
C SER A 122 0.84 -12.05 -17.85
N SER A 123 -0.40 -12.39 -18.24
CA SER A 123 -0.79 -12.90 -19.56
C SER A 123 -0.11 -12.15 -20.72
N ALA A 124 -0.20 -12.71 -21.93
CA ALA A 124 0.31 -12.18 -23.19
C ALA A 124 0.44 -10.64 -23.23
N VAL A 125 1.56 -10.15 -23.78
CA VAL A 125 1.87 -8.72 -23.90
C VAL A 125 0.64 -7.95 -24.37
N ASP A 126 0.21 -6.95 -23.60
CA ASP A 126 -0.92 -6.09 -23.94
C ASP A 126 -0.61 -5.35 -25.25
N THR A 127 -1.18 -5.86 -26.35
CA THR A 127 -0.84 -5.42 -27.71
C THR A 127 -1.30 -3.99 -27.99
N ASP A 128 -2.41 -3.57 -27.40
CA ASP A 128 -2.98 -2.24 -27.62
C ASP A 128 -2.13 -1.19 -26.90
N ARG A 129 -1.74 -1.46 -25.65
CA ARG A 129 -0.80 -0.60 -24.93
C ARG A 129 0.57 -0.59 -25.59
N LEU A 130 1.06 -1.74 -26.05
CA LEU A 130 2.34 -1.83 -26.74
C LEU A 130 2.34 -0.95 -27.99
N ALA A 131 1.29 -1.08 -28.83
CA ALA A 131 1.13 -0.28 -30.04
C ALA A 131 1.00 1.22 -29.75
N PHE A 132 0.31 1.60 -28.67
CA PHE A 132 0.28 3.00 -28.23
C PHE A 132 1.68 3.51 -27.92
N TRP A 133 2.43 2.84 -27.04
CA TRP A 133 3.74 3.31 -26.61
C TRP A 133 4.75 3.34 -27.76
N THR A 134 4.83 2.29 -28.57
CA THR A 134 5.79 2.20 -29.70
C THR A 134 5.47 3.15 -30.85
N SER A 135 4.26 3.71 -30.92
CA SER A 135 3.88 4.71 -31.92
C SER A 135 4.13 6.16 -31.50
N GLN A 136 4.46 6.42 -30.22
CA GLN A 136 4.73 7.78 -29.75
C GLN A 136 6.04 8.34 -30.29
N ASP A 137 6.06 9.64 -30.59
CA ASP A 137 7.30 10.36 -30.88
C ASP A 137 8.09 10.71 -29.61
N ASP A 138 9.35 11.14 -29.79
CA ASP A 138 10.28 11.40 -28.69
C ASP A 138 9.79 12.52 -27.77
N ASP A 139 9.23 13.59 -28.33
CA ASP A 139 8.67 14.72 -27.56
C ASP A 139 7.52 14.25 -26.66
N SER A 140 6.62 13.43 -27.20
CA SER A 140 5.51 12.87 -26.44
C SER A 140 6.04 11.96 -25.35
N LEU A 141 6.91 11.00 -25.68
CA LEU A 141 7.53 10.08 -24.70
C LEU A 141 8.26 10.81 -23.58
N TRP A 142 8.97 11.89 -23.90
CA TRP A 142 9.69 12.70 -22.93
C TRP A 142 8.75 13.41 -21.96
N ARG A 143 7.65 13.97 -22.47
CA ARG A 143 6.66 14.72 -21.67
C ARG A 143 5.71 13.84 -20.84
N HIS A 144 5.59 12.54 -21.14
CA HIS A 144 4.71 11.64 -20.38
C HIS A 144 5.14 11.47 -18.91
N LEU A 145 6.44 11.56 -18.60
CA LEU A 145 6.90 11.57 -17.21
C LEU A 145 6.82 13.00 -16.65
N PRO A 146 5.99 13.26 -15.62
CA PRO A 146 5.87 14.59 -15.04
C PRO A 146 7.16 15.03 -14.35
N ASN A 147 7.42 16.33 -14.35
CA ASN A 147 8.56 16.93 -13.65
C ASN A 147 8.40 16.82 -12.12
N ALA A 148 9.53 16.72 -11.41
CA ALA A 148 9.55 16.49 -9.97
C ALA A 148 8.93 17.64 -9.14
N GLU A 149 9.02 18.89 -9.58
CA GLU A 149 8.64 20.09 -8.81
C GLU A 149 7.14 20.19 -8.53
N VAL A 150 6.33 19.49 -9.30
CA VAL A 150 4.89 19.52 -9.09
C VAL A 150 4.52 18.40 -8.12
N PRO A 151 3.69 18.66 -7.09
CA PRO A 151 3.38 17.66 -6.09
C PRO A 151 2.73 16.39 -6.67
N ARG A 152 2.94 15.29 -5.95
CA ARG A 152 2.30 13.99 -6.16
C ARG A 152 1.62 13.58 -4.86
N ALA A 153 0.39 13.09 -4.98
CA ALA A 153 -0.43 12.62 -3.85
C ALA A 153 -1.14 11.33 -4.18
N HIS A 154 -1.53 10.60 -3.14
CA HIS A 154 -2.14 9.28 -3.28
C HIS A 154 -3.62 9.37 -3.69
N TYR A 155 -4.37 10.29 -3.07
CA TYR A 155 -5.81 10.43 -3.25
C TYR A 155 -6.18 11.86 -3.68
N VAL A 156 -7.30 11.98 -4.40
CA VAL A 156 -7.94 13.29 -4.64
C VAL A 156 -8.57 13.80 -3.34
N ASN A 157 -9.50 13.02 -2.80
CA ASN A 157 -10.21 13.28 -1.56
C ASN A 157 -10.95 11.99 -1.15
N VAL A 158 -10.67 11.44 0.04
CA VAL A 158 -11.26 10.19 0.55
C VAL A 158 -12.36 10.41 1.62
N HIS A 159 -12.57 11.65 2.07
CA HIS A 159 -13.63 11.99 3.04
C HIS A 159 -14.89 12.52 2.35
N GLN A 160 -14.75 13.60 1.58
CA GLN A 160 -15.84 14.32 0.91
C GLN A 160 -16.20 13.73 -0.47
N GLY A 161 -15.24 13.08 -1.14
CA GLY A 161 -15.44 12.50 -2.47
C GLY A 161 -15.42 13.55 -3.59
N CYS A 162 -16.54 13.73 -4.30
CA CYS A 162 -16.65 14.69 -5.41
C CYS A 162 -17.16 16.05 -4.92
N PRO A 163 -16.61 17.20 -5.37
CA PRO A 163 -17.12 18.53 -5.01
C PRO A 163 -18.60 18.77 -5.36
N ILE A 164 -19.18 17.97 -6.27
CA ILE A 164 -20.56 18.14 -6.75
C ILE A 164 -21.52 17.10 -6.17
N CYS A 165 -21.18 15.80 -6.26
CA CYS A 165 -22.07 14.72 -5.80
C CYS A 165 -21.64 14.11 -4.44
N GLY A 166 -20.63 14.67 -3.79
CA GLY A 166 -20.14 14.21 -2.49
C GLY A 166 -19.67 12.75 -2.54
N THR A 167 -20.09 11.99 -1.53
CA THR A 167 -19.72 10.58 -1.31
C THR A 167 -20.39 9.59 -2.27
N ALA A 168 -21.32 10.04 -3.13
CA ALA A 168 -21.95 9.18 -4.14
C ALA A 168 -20.92 8.54 -5.09
N ILE A 169 -19.77 9.20 -5.28
CA ILE A 169 -18.65 8.68 -6.06
C ILE A 169 -18.13 7.33 -5.56
N PHE A 170 -18.14 7.09 -4.25
CA PHE A 170 -17.58 5.87 -3.63
C PHE A 170 -18.41 4.61 -3.88
N ALA A 171 -19.64 4.76 -4.42
CA ALA A 171 -20.45 3.61 -4.86
C ALA A 171 -19.82 2.85 -6.04
N THR A 172 -18.91 3.49 -6.79
CA THR A 172 -18.24 2.89 -7.96
C THR A 172 -16.95 2.17 -7.57
N HIS A 173 -16.14 2.80 -6.72
CA HIS A 173 -14.91 2.26 -6.16
C HIS A 173 -14.53 3.07 -4.92
N GLY A 174 -14.10 2.41 -3.85
CA GLY A 174 -13.77 3.09 -2.60
C GLY A 174 -12.52 3.99 -2.68
N PHE A 175 -11.35 3.42 -3.05
CA PHE A 175 -10.08 4.17 -3.05
C PHE A 175 -9.80 5.07 -4.26
N TYR A 176 -10.06 4.57 -5.47
CA TYR A 176 -9.68 5.26 -6.72
C TYR A 176 -10.87 5.38 -7.67
N PRO A 177 -11.96 6.07 -7.27
CA PRO A 177 -13.14 6.13 -8.12
C PRO A 177 -12.98 7.03 -9.35
N TRP A 178 -11.98 7.90 -9.39
CA TRP A 178 -11.83 8.88 -10.47
C TRP A 178 -11.40 8.20 -11.78
N THR A 179 -12.05 8.55 -12.88
CA THR A 179 -11.64 8.11 -14.22
C THR A 179 -10.79 9.19 -14.90
N ARG A 180 -9.78 8.77 -15.66
CA ARG A 180 -8.76 9.67 -16.22
C ARG A 180 -8.28 9.21 -17.58
N VAL A 181 -7.79 10.17 -18.37
CA VAL A 181 -7.11 9.94 -19.63
C VAL A 181 -5.62 10.19 -19.42
N HIS A 182 -4.78 9.22 -19.80
CA HIS A 182 -3.33 9.29 -19.61
C HIS A 182 -2.53 9.09 -20.91
N ALA A 183 -3.23 8.83 -22.01
CA ALA A 183 -2.64 8.44 -23.28
C ALA A 183 -3.40 9.12 -24.45
N PRO A 184 -3.15 10.41 -24.76
CA PRO A 184 -2.28 11.34 -24.06
C PRO A 184 -2.93 11.89 -22.77
N ALA A 185 -2.12 12.26 -21.79
CA ALA A 185 -2.62 12.78 -20.52
C ALA A 185 -3.20 14.19 -20.66
N ASP A 186 -4.29 14.48 -19.94
CA ASP A 186 -4.94 15.81 -19.89
C ASP A 186 -4.93 16.44 -18.49
N LEU A 187 -4.34 15.75 -17.51
CA LEU A 187 -4.30 16.11 -16.08
C LEU A 187 -5.68 16.36 -15.45
N ARG A 188 -6.74 15.78 -16.02
CA ARG A 188 -8.11 15.90 -15.52
C ARG A 188 -8.64 14.57 -14.98
N SER A 189 -9.58 14.69 -14.04
CA SER A 189 -10.28 13.62 -13.34
C SER A 189 -11.78 13.78 -13.59
N THR A 190 -12.44 12.71 -14.01
CA THR A 190 -13.88 12.66 -14.23
C THR A 190 -14.53 11.83 -13.12
N CYS A 191 -15.58 12.37 -12.51
CA CYS A 191 -16.35 11.65 -11.51
C CYS A 191 -17.28 10.64 -12.23
N PRO A 192 -17.17 9.32 -11.99
CA PRO A 192 -18.04 8.34 -12.65
C PRO A 192 -19.50 8.38 -12.16
N SER A 193 -19.79 9.10 -11.06
CA SER A 193 -21.14 9.22 -10.50
C SER A 193 -21.93 10.38 -11.11
N CYS A 194 -21.28 11.46 -11.55
CA CYS A 194 -21.95 12.65 -12.05
C CYS A 194 -21.35 13.24 -13.34
N ASP A 195 -20.35 12.58 -13.93
CA ASP A 195 -19.66 12.94 -15.17
C ASP A 195 -18.95 14.31 -15.19
N ASN A 196 -18.90 15.02 -14.07
CA ASN A 196 -18.16 16.28 -13.96
C ASN A 196 -16.65 16.04 -14.01
N ARG A 197 -15.94 16.97 -14.65
CA ARG A 197 -14.50 16.91 -14.91
C ARG A 197 -13.76 18.02 -14.19
N PHE A 198 -12.67 17.67 -13.52
CA PHE A 198 -11.87 18.54 -12.67
C PHE A 198 -10.37 18.34 -12.93
N PRO A 199 -9.51 19.34 -12.68
CA PRO A 199 -9.89 20.71 -12.40
C PRO A 199 -10.44 21.41 -13.65
N SER A 200 -11.01 22.61 -13.48
CA SER A 200 -11.61 23.36 -14.60
C SER A 200 -10.59 23.99 -15.55
N ASN A 201 -9.41 24.34 -15.02
CA ASN A 201 -8.32 24.94 -15.78
C ASN A 201 -7.56 23.93 -16.65
N ASP A 202 -6.73 24.42 -17.57
CA ASP A 202 -5.82 23.60 -18.38
C ASP A 202 -4.37 23.72 -17.90
N LEU A 203 -3.98 22.78 -17.04
CA LEU A 203 -2.63 22.74 -16.47
C LEU A 203 -1.54 22.43 -17.50
N LEU A 204 -1.86 21.86 -18.66
CA LEU A 204 -0.87 21.65 -19.73
C LEU A 204 -0.59 22.93 -20.51
N ALA A 205 -1.49 23.91 -20.43
CA ALA A 205 -1.33 25.24 -20.99
C ALA A 205 -0.81 26.25 -19.96
N ASP A 206 -0.30 25.79 -18.81
CA ASP A 206 0.13 26.64 -17.68
C ASP A 206 -0.98 27.61 -17.19
N ASP A 207 -2.26 27.23 -17.33
CA ASP A 207 -3.39 27.99 -16.80
C ASP A 207 -3.61 27.64 -15.33
N PHE A 208 -3.39 28.61 -14.45
CA PHE A 208 -3.53 28.46 -12.99
C PHE A 208 -4.69 29.26 -12.41
N THR A 209 -5.58 29.82 -13.25
CA THR A 209 -6.54 30.85 -12.82
C THR A 209 -7.96 30.67 -13.34
N THR A 210 -8.20 29.87 -14.37
CA THR A 210 -9.48 29.89 -15.09
C THR A 210 -10.47 28.81 -14.61
N GLY A 211 -11.73 29.21 -14.44
CA GLY A 211 -12.86 28.34 -14.13
C GLY A 211 -13.18 28.25 -12.63
N ASP A 212 -14.12 27.38 -12.30
CA ASP A 212 -14.73 27.34 -10.95
C ASP A 212 -13.99 26.39 -9.99
N PHE A 213 -13.25 25.40 -10.51
CA PHE A 213 -12.55 24.37 -9.74
C PHE A 213 -11.05 24.41 -10.04
N VAL A 214 -10.41 25.53 -9.74
CA VAL A 214 -9.02 25.80 -10.12
C VAL A 214 -8.03 25.06 -9.21
N ASP A 215 -7.30 24.09 -9.76
CA ASP A 215 -6.17 23.40 -9.12
C ASP A 215 -4.87 23.90 -9.76
N ASP A 216 -3.89 24.31 -8.96
CA ASP A 216 -2.60 24.79 -9.45
C ASP A 216 -1.46 23.75 -9.37
N GLY A 217 -1.80 22.50 -9.11
CA GLY A 217 -0.88 21.41 -8.78
C GLY A 217 -0.83 21.07 -7.29
N PHE A 218 -1.26 21.98 -6.41
CA PHE A 218 -1.33 21.76 -4.95
C PHE A 218 -2.75 21.54 -4.43
N GLY A 219 -3.74 21.41 -5.32
CA GLY A 219 -5.12 21.13 -5.00
C GLY A 219 -6.07 22.32 -5.20
N TYR A 220 -7.33 21.97 -5.39
CA TYR A 220 -8.48 22.87 -5.28
C TYR A 220 -8.99 22.87 -3.83
N PHE A 221 -9.48 24.01 -3.35
CA PHE A 221 -10.15 24.13 -2.05
C PHE A 221 -11.57 24.64 -2.26
N ASP A 222 -12.54 23.99 -1.62
CA ASP A 222 -13.91 24.50 -1.58
C ASP A 222 -14.08 25.61 -0.54
N ASP A 223 -15.30 26.17 -0.45
CA ASP A 223 -15.64 27.28 0.45
C ASP A 223 -15.53 26.88 1.94
N ASP A 224 -15.65 25.59 2.25
CA ASP A 224 -15.52 25.04 3.60
C ASP A 224 -14.06 24.71 3.97
N GLY A 225 -13.14 24.82 3.00
CA GLY A 225 -11.71 24.59 3.16
C GLY A 225 -11.26 23.15 2.96
N HIS A 226 -12.11 22.27 2.43
CA HIS A 226 -11.72 20.91 2.07
C HIS A 226 -10.83 20.91 0.81
N VAL A 227 -9.81 20.06 0.81
CA VAL A 227 -8.83 19.97 -0.29
C VAL A 227 -9.19 18.85 -1.27
N PHE A 228 -8.99 19.11 -2.56
CA PHE A 228 -9.17 18.15 -3.64
C PHE A 228 -7.93 18.14 -4.55
N LEU A 229 -7.17 17.05 -4.50
CA LEU A 229 -5.84 16.91 -5.11
C LEU A 229 -5.89 16.31 -6.52
N PHE A 230 -6.68 16.91 -7.43
CA PHE A 230 -6.91 16.37 -8.78
C PHE A 230 -5.62 16.20 -9.56
N ALA A 231 -4.82 17.26 -9.63
CA ALA A 231 -3.62 17.27 -10.46
C ALA A 231 -2.47 16.48 -9.83
N ALA A 232 -2.32 16.54 -8.50
CA ALA A 232 -1.27 15.82 -7.79
C ALA A 232 -1.46 14.29 -7.86
N SER A 233 -2.70 13.81 -7.73
CA SER A 233 -3.00 12.38 -7.88
C SER A 233 -2.90 11.89 -9.33
N SER A 234 -3.33 12.71 -10.31
CA SER A 234 -3.12 12.41 -11.74
C SER A 234 -1.64 12.24 -12.08
N ARG A 235 -0.76 13.11 -11.56
CA ARG A 235 0.69 13.00 -11.76
C ARG A 235 1.30 11.76 -11.10
N ARG A 236 0.82 11.36 -9.92
CA ARG A 236 1.24 10.10 -9.29
C ARG A 236 0.92 8.90 -10.18
N GLU A 237 -0.26 8.86 -10.78
CA GLU A 237 -0.62 7.80 -11.73
C GLU A 237 0.21 7.83 -13.01
N LEU A 238 0.54 9.02 -13.54
CA LEU A 238 1.44 9.13 -14.71
C LEU A 238 2.82 8.55 -14.44
N VAL A 239 3.40 8.78 -13.24
CA VAL A 239 4.66 8.15 -12.83
C VAL A 239 4.54 6.61 -12.85
N GLY A 240 3.45 6.08 -12.28
CA GLY A 240 3.17 4.64 -12.30
C GLY A 240 2.97 4.06 -13.70
N GLN A 241 2.28 4.78 -14.58
CA GLN A 241 2.08 4.37 -15.97
C GLN A 241 3.37 4.37 -16.77
N TYR A 242 4.25 5.35 -16.54
CA TYR A 242 5.55 5.42 -17.19
C TYR A 242 6.43 4.22 -16.80
N ALA A 243 6.51 3.89 -15.51
CA ALA A 243 7.19 2.68 -15.04
C ALA A 243 6.53 1.40 -15.61
N GLY A 244 5.20 1.37 -15.69
CA GLY A 244 4.45 0.27 -16.30
C GLY A 244 4.74 0.09 -17.79
N ALA A 245 4.98 1.18 -18.53
CA ALA A 245 5.37 1.17 -19.94
C ALA A 245 6.81 0.68 -20.14
N ILE A 246 7.73 1.11 -19.28
CA ILE A 246 9.11 0.58 -19.23
C ILE A 246 9.08 -0.95 -19.07
N ARG A 247 8.28 -1.46 -18.11
CA ARG A 247 8.10 -2.91 -17.92
C ARG A 247 7.50 -3.59 -19.16
N LEU A 248 6.46 -3.00 -19.77
CA LEU A 248 5.81 -3.53 -20.97
C LEU A 248 6.79 -3.69 -22.14
N LEU A 249 7.57 -2.65 -22.44
CA LEU A 249 8.58 -2.70 -23.51
C LEU A 249 9.71 -3.69 -23.20
N THR A 250 10.10 -3.80 -21.93
CA THR A 250 11.08 -4.78 -21.46
C THR A 250 10.58 -6.21 -21.67
N ASP A 251 9.35 -6.51 -21.25
CA ASP A 251 8.75 -7.83 -21.43
C ASP A 251 8.62 -8.21 -22.91
N TYR A 252 8.26 -7.24 -23.77
CA TYR A 252 8.24 -7.44 -25.22
C TYR A 252 9.62 -7.86 -25.76
N LEU A 253 10.67 -7.09 -25.46
CA LEU A 253 12.04 -7.37 -25.91
C LEU A 253 12.56 -8.73 -25.42
N ARG A 254 12.19 -9.12 -24.19
CA ARG A 254 12.63 -10.40 -23.60
C ARG A 254 11.89 -11.61 -24.18
N ARG A 255 10.65 -11.43 -24.64
CA ARG A 255 9.82 -12.51 -25.22
C ARG A 255 10.03 -12.67 -26.73
N GLU A 256 10.02 -11.57 -27.46
CA GLU A 256 10.09 -11.56 -28.92
C GLU A 256 11.52 -11.47 -29.47
N GLY A 257 12.47 -11.10 -28.61
CA GLY A 257 13.88 -10.93 -28.94
C GLY A 257 14.26 -9.47 -29.20
N PRO A 258 15.53 -9.22 -29.61
CA PRO A 258 16.06 -7.88 -29.71
C PRO A 258 15.41 -7.08 -30.85
N ASP A 259 14.77 -5.96 -30.49
CA ASP A 259 14.28 -4.93 -31.40
C ASP A 259 15.01 -3.62 -31.10
N ARG A 260 15.82 -3.15 -32.05
CA ARG A 260 16.69 -1.97 -31.84
C ARG A 260 15.93 -0.65 -31.76
N PRO A 261 14.95 -0.34 -32.66
CA PRO A 261 14.05 0.80 -32.48
C PRO A 261 13.38 0.85 -31.10
N VAL A 262 12.82 -0.27 -30.62
CA VAL A 262 12.17 -0.34 -29.31
C VAL A 262 13.19 -0.21 -28.18
N ALA A 263 14.37 -0.82 -28.30
CA ALA A 263 15.44 -0.66 -27.32
C ALA A 263 15.90 0.80 -27.18
N ARG A 264 16.05 1.54 -28.28
CA ARG A 264 16.40 2.97 -28.27
C ARG A 264 15.32 3.82 -27.62
N GLN A 265 14.07 3.52 -27.91
CA GLN A 265 12.92 4.16 -27.26
C GLN A 265 12.92 3.91 -25.75
N LEU A 266 13.13 2.66 -25.33
CA LEU A 266 13.25 2.30 -23.92
C LEU A 266 14.46 2.98 -23.26
N GLY A 267 15.58 3.10 -23.96
CA GLY A 267 16.75 3.87 -23.54
C GLY A 267 16.44 5.35 -23.30
N LEU A 268 15.71 5.99 -24.21
CA LEU A 268 15.25 7.38 -24.05
C LEU A 268 14.36 7.53 -22.81
N MET A 269 13.45 6.58 -22.57
CA MET A 269 12.59 6.59 -21.38
C MET A 269 13.39 6.41 -20.08
N LEU A 270 14.41 5.55 -20.09
CA LEU A 270 15.31 5.38 -18.94
C LEU A 270 16.12 6.66 -18.66
N LEU A 271 16.61 7.36 -19.69
CA LEU A 271 17.28 8.67 -19.51
C LEU A 271 16.33 9.71 -18.93
N ARG A 272 15.10 9.79 -19.46
CA ARG A 272 14.08 10.72 -18.98
C ARG A 272 13.82 10.52 -17.48
N TRP A 273 13.68 9.28 -17.03
CA TRP A 273 13.56 8.95 -15.60
C TRP A 273 14.82 9.34 -14.82
N SER A 274 15.99 9.00 -15.36
CA SER A 274 17.28 9.20 -14.69
C SER A 274 17.53 10.67 -14.35
N VAL A 275 17.15 11.59 -15.24
CA VAL A 275 17.25 13.04 -15.00
C VAL A 275 16.50 13.44 -13.73
N GLU A 276 15.25 13.01 -13.57
CA GLU A 276 14.43 13.39 -12.42
C GLU A 276 14.88 12.69 -11.14
N GLU A 277 15.23 11.40 -11.22
CA GLU A 277 15.64 10.62 -10.05
C GLU A 277 16.93 11.16 -9.42
N ILE A 278 17.91 11.50 -10.25
CA ILE A 278 19.16 12.14 -9.80
C ILE A 278 18.88 13.53 -9.23
N TYR A 279 17.99 14.28 -9.86
CA TYR A 279 17.63 15.62 -9.40
C TYR A 279 17.00 15.59 -8.01
N ILE A 280 15.99 14.74 -7.77
CA ILE A 280 15.37 14.63 -6.44
C ILE A 280 16.28 13.98 -5.40
N ALA A 281 17.31 13.23 -5.84
CA ALA A 281 18.36 12.78 -4.95
C ALA A 281 19.22 13.95 -4.45
N ALA A 282 19.33 15.07 -5.19
CA ALA A 282 19.99 16.31 -4.77
C ALA A 282 19.05 17.33 -4.11
N ALA A 283 17.79 17.37 -4.54
CA ALA A 283 16.74 18.29 -4.09
C ALA A 283 15.56 17.49 -3.51
N PRO A 284 15.70 16.90 -2.31
CA PRO A 284 14.73 15.95 -1.75
C PRO A 284 13.35 16.56 -1.49
N GLN A 285 13.24 17.89 -1.39
CA GLN A 285 11.98 18.61 -1.22
C GLN A 285 10.93 18.25 -2.30
N PHE A 286 11.39 17.79 -3.47
CA PHE A 286 10.57 17.37 -4.60
C PHE A 286 10.31 15.87 -4.64
N ARG A 287 10.62 15.11 -3.59
CA ARG A 287 10.16 13.73 -3.46
C ARG A 287 8.63 13.68 -3.33
N HIS A 288 8.05 12.50 -3.49
CA HIS A 288 6.63 12.27 -3.32
C HIS A 288 6.13 12.89 -1.99
N GLY A 289 4.97 13.56 -2.05
CA GLY A 289 4.39 14.32 -0.93
C GLY A 289 4.08 13.47 0.31
N PRO A 290 3.63 14.09 1.41
CA PRO A 290 3.46 13.38 2.67
C PRO A 290 2.55 12.15 2.49
N SER A 291 3.14 10.99 2.73
CA SER A 291 2.48 9.69 2.73
C SER A 291 1.59 9.61 3.98
N GLN A 292 0.31 9.97 3.93
CA GLN A 292 -0.59 9.86 5.10
C GLN A 292 -1.95 9.21 4.80
N GLU A 293 -2.09 8.45 3.70
CA GLU A 293 -3.31 7.69 3.35
C GLU A 293 -4.61 8.50 3.19
N ILE A 294 -4.55 9.82 3.39
CA ILE A 294 -5.64 10.78 3.22
C ILE A 294 -5.17 11.99 2.43
N GLU A 295 -6.11 12.78 1.92
CA GLU A 295 -5.81 14.07 1.31
C GLU A 295 -5.25 15.06 2.34
N GLN A 296 -4.11 15.67 2.01
CA GLN A 296 -3.48 16.70 2.84
C GLN A 296 -3.02 17.87 1.99
N ALA A 297 -3.25 19.06 2.52
CA ALA A 297 -2.77 20.28 1.92
C ALA A 297 -1.29 20.50 2.20
N TRP A 298 -0.63 21.21 1.28
CA TRP A 298 0.70 21.77 1.52
C TRP A 298 0.60 23.19 2.09
N ASP A 299 1.44 23.50 3.08
CA ASP A 299 1.57 24.82 3.68
C ASP A 299 2.40 25.74 2.77
N GLY A 300 1.79 26.24 1.69
CA GLY A 300 2.41 27.11 0.70
C GLY A 300 3.34 26.40 -0.30
N GLY A 301 4.00 25.30 0.06
CA GLY A 301 4.85 24.52 -0.83
C GLY A 301 5.24 23.14 -0.28
N GLN A 302 6.04 22.38 -1.03
CA GLN A 302 6.47 21.03 -0.60
C GLN A 302 7.47 21.12 0.57
N PRO A 303 7.47 20.16 1.52
CA PRO A 303 8.31 20.28 2.72
C PRO A 303 9.81 20.32 2.39
N ASP A 304 10.56 21.21 3.05
CA ASP A 304 12.02 21.26 2.95
C ASP A 304 12.66 20.20 3.86
N TRP A 305 12.68 18.95 3.41
CA TRP A 305 13.27 17.84 4.16
C TRP A 305 14.77 18.04 4.44
N ALA A 306 15.50 18.68 3.50
CA ALA A 306 16.93 18.95 3.64
C ALA A 306 17.23 19.99 4.73
N GLY A 307 16.27 20.86 5.04
CA GLY A 307 16.37 21.88 6.09
C GLY A 307 15.99 21.41 7.50
N MET A 308 15.57 20.16 7.69
CA MET A 308 15.18 19.61 9.00
C MET A 308 16.41 19.26 9.86
N GLU A 309 16.21 19.09 11.17
CA GLU A 309 17.29 18.78 12.13
C GLU A 309 17.99 17.45 11.82
N ASP A 310 17.22 16.42 11.46
CA ASP A 310 17.71 15.16 10.93
C ASP A 310 17.12 14.93 9.52
N PRO A 311 17.82 15.39 8.47
CA PRO A 311 17.32 15.28 7.11
C PRO A 311 17.08 13.84 6.66
N ILE A 312 17.89 12.87 7.12
CA ILE A 312 17.78 11.48 6.67
C ILE A 312 16.57 10.82 7.34
N ALA A 313 16.39 11.00 8.65
CA ALA A 313 15.18 10.52 9.31
C ALA A 313 13.91 11.14 8.72
N ALA A 314 13.96 12.42 8.31
CA ALA A 314 12.83 13.10 7.66
C ALA A 314 12.42 12.50 6.30
N LEU A 315 13.33 11.78 5.62
CA LEU A 315 13.04 11.08 4.36
C LEU A 315 12.28 9.77 4.55
N TYR A 316 12.11 9.28 5.78
CA TYR A 316 11.41 8.04 6.05
C TYR A 316 10.02 8.04 5.40
N ARG A 317 9.75 6.99 4.59
CA ARG A 317 8.52 6.84 3.77
C ARG A 317 8.20 7.99 2.80
N LYS A 318 9.16 8.84 2.42
CA LYS A 318 8.92 9.92 1.43
C LYS A 318 9.14 9.49 -0.02
N GLY A 319 9.46 8.22 -0.27
CA GLY A 319 9.64 7.68 -1.62
C GLY A 319 10.71 8.40 -2.43
N SER A 320 10.54 8.37 -3.75
CA SER A 320 11.32 9.14 -4.72
C SER A 320 10.36 9.96 -5.61
N LEU A 321 10.46 9.85 -6.93
CA LEU A 321 9.37 10.24 -7.83
C LEU A 321 8.12 9.42 -7.55
N ALA A 322 8.31 8.13 -7.29
CA ALA A 322 7.25 7.21 -6.93
C ALA A 322 6.97 7.25 -5.43
N TYR A 323 5.75 6.86 -5.06
CA TYR A 323 5.35 6.64 -3.68
C TYR A 323 6.23 5.57 -3.02
N ALA A 324 6.49 5.68 -1.70
CA ALA A 324 7.43 4.83 -0.97
C ALA A 324 7.22 3.31 -1.20
N ILE A 325 5.97 2.85 -1.17
CA ILE A 325 5.61 1.45 -1.39
C ILE A 325 5.92 1.01 -2.82
N ASP A 326 5.86 1.93 -3.79
CA ASP A 326 6.04 1.69 -5.22
C ASP A 326 7.52 1.72 -5.66
N VAL A 327 8.39 2.39 -4.90
CA VAL A 327 9.82 2.57 -5.23
C VAL A 327 10.54 1.23 -5.47
N PRO A 328 10.37 0.16 -4.67
CA PRO A 328 11.04 -1.11 -4.94
C PRO A 328 10.62 -1.73 -6.27
N MET A 329 9.32 -1.75 -6.61
CA MET A 329 8.86 -2.28 -7.90
C MET A 329 9.32 -1.45 -9.09
N VAL A 330 9.42 -0.12 -8.92
CA VAL A 330 10.05 0.77 -9.91
C VAL A 330 11.52 0.42 -10.08
N THR A 331 12.24 0.19 -8.99
CA THR A 331 13.65 -0.20 -9.01
C THR A 331 13.86 -1.50 -9.76
N GLU A 332 13.02 -2.51 -9.52
CA GLU A 332 13.02 -3.77 -10.28
C GLU A 332 12.76 -3.53 -11.78
N ALA A 333 11.71 -2.77 -12.11
CA ALA A 333 11.34 -2.50 -13.50
C ALA A 333 12.46 -1.81 -14.30
N LEU A 334 13.08 -0.78 -13.72
CA LEU A 334 14.19 -0.05 -14.33
C LEU A 334 15.46 -0.92 -14.44
N SER A 335 15.72 -1.75 -13.43
CA SER A 335 16.85 -2.67 -13.41
C SER A 335 16.76 -3.73 -14.51
N HIS A 336 15.59 -4.37 -14.66
CA HIS A 336 15.35 -5.32 -15.75
C HIS A 336 15.40 -4.64 -17.12
N ALA A 337 14.84 -3.44 -17.25
CA ALA A 337 14.86 -2.68 -18.50
C ALA A 337 16.30 -2.37 -18.92
N TYR A 338 17.09 -1.77 -18.01
CA TYR A 338 18.49 -1.45 -18.23
C TYR A 338 19.30 -2.70 -18.59
N ASP A 339 19.21 -3.78 -17.80
CA ASP A 339 19.92 -5.03 -18.07
C ASP A 339 19.55 -5.62 -19.44
N THR A 340 18.28 -5.52 -19.84
CA THR A 340 17.79 -6.02 -21.14
C THR A 340 18.36 -5.24 -22.32
N VAL A 341 18.36 -3.90 -22.26
CA VAL A 341 18.77 -3.05 -23.40
C VAL A 341 20.26 -2.70 -23.41
N TRP A 342 20.97 -2.87 -22.29
CA TRP A 342 22.40 -2.55 -22.16
C TRP A 342 23.28 -3.00 -23.34
N PRO A 343 23.24 -4.28 -23.80
CA PRO A 343 24.09 -4.70 -24.92
C PRO A 343 23.71 -4.06 -26.27
N LEU A 344 22.48 -3.58 -26.42
CA LEU A 344 22.00 -2.94 -27.63
C LEU A 344 22.36 -1.46 -27.69
N LEU A 345 22.49 -0.81 -26.53
CA LEU A 345 22.63 0.65 -26.39
C LEU A 345 24.04 1.13 -26.06
N ARG A 346 24.87 0.33 -25.37
CA ARG A 346 26.18 0.77 -24.86
C ARG A 346 27.16 1.27 -25.93
N ASP A 347 26.97 0.84 -27.18
CA ASP A 347 27.82 1.16 -28.34
C ASP A 347 26.99 1.86 -29.46
N ASP A 348 25.86 2.50 -29.12
CA ASP A 348 24.91 3.07 -30.10
C ASP A 348 24.57 4.53 -29.76
N ASP A 349 25.13 5.53 -30.43
CA ASP A 349 24.87 6.93 -30.06
C ASP A 349 23.49 7.46 -30.54
N GLU A 350 22.69 6.68 -31.26
CA GLU A 350 21.42 7.18 -31.81
C GLU A 350 20.40 7.57 -30.74
N TRP A 351 20.30 6.80 -29.65
CA TRP A 351 19.41 7.16 -28.54
C TRP A 351 19.92 8.37 -27.75
N ILE A 352 21.22 8.64 -27.78
CA ILE A 352 21.81 9.86 -27.22
C ILE A 352 21.46 11.06 -28.09
N HIS A 353 21.58 10.96 -29.42
CA HIS A 353 21.12 12.03 -30.31
C HIS A 353 19.63 12.35 -30.12
N ARG A 354 18.79 11.33 -29.91
CA ARG A 354 17.38 11.51 -29.57
C ARG A 354 17.20 12.25 -28.25
N ALA A 355 17.96 11.90 -27.21
CA ALA A 355 17.94 12.60 -25.92
C ALA A 355 18.43 14.05 -26.03
N THR A 356 19.47 14.32 -26.81
CA THR A 356 19.97 15.67 -27.10
C THR A 356 18.90 16.53 -27.76
N ALA A 357 18.09 15.97 -28.66
CA ALA A 357 16.95 16.68 -29.26
C ALA A 357 15.87 17.07 -28.23
N GLN A 358 15.81 16.36 -27.09
CA GLN A 358 14.94 16.68 -25.94
C GLN A 358 15.60 17.61 -24.91
N GLY A 359 16.80 18.12 -25.18
CA GLY A 359 17.55 19.03 -24.30
C GLY A 359 18.44 18.34 -23.26
N LEU A 360 18.64 17.02 -23.36
CA LEU A 360 19.60 16.30 -22.50
C LEU A 360 20.95 16.14 -23.22
N GLU A 361 21.90 17.02 -22.92
CA GLU A 361 23.25 16.95 -23.48
C GLU A 361 24.09 15.86 -22.79
N LEU A 362 24.47 14.84 -23.57
CA LEU A 362 25.39 13.78 -23.18
C LEU A 362 26.44 13.59 -24.28
N GLU A 363 27.66 13.21 -23.89
CA GLU A 363 28.78 13.07 -24.82
C GLU A 363 28.58 11.89 -25.78
N ASP A 364 28.19 10.73 -25.25
CA ASP A 364 28.10 9.47 -25.97
C ASP A 364 27.20 8.45 -25.23
N ALA A 365 27.06 7.26 -25.81
CA ALA A 365 26.33 6.15 -25.20
C ALA A 365 26.87 5.76 -23.81
N THR A 366 28.18 5.90 -23.57
CA THR A 366 28.81 5.66 -22.27
C THR A 366 28.27 6.61 -21.21
N ALA A 367 28.17 7.90 -21.52
CA ALA A 367 27.60 8.91 -20.63
C ALA A 367 26.12 8.61 -20.31
N GLY A 368 25.34 8.12 -21.29
CA GLY A 368 23.96 7.69 -21.07
C GLY A 368 23.86 6.47 -20.16
N VAL A 369 24.69 5.45 -20.38
CA VAL A 369 24.76 4.27 -19.50
C VAL A 369 25.12 4.68 -18.08
N HIS A 370 26.11 5.54 -17.91
CA HIS A 370 26.49 6.04 -16.59
C HIS A 370 25.36 6.79 -15.89
N LEU A 371 24.54 7.56 -16.62
CA LEU A 371 23.40 8.27 -16.05
C LEU A 371 22.31 7.31 -15.56
N ILE A 372 22.01 6.25 -16.32
CA ILE A 372 21.01 5.24 -15.91
C ILE A 372 21.48 4.50 -14.67
N GLU A 373 22.72 4.05 -14.65
CA GLU A 373 23.27 3.37 -13.49
C GLU A 373 23.36 4.30 -12.25
N GLU A 374 23.57 5.60 -12.47
CA GLU A 374 23.55 6.63 -11.41
C GLU A 374 22.15 6.74 -10.79
N ALA A 375 21.10 6.74 -11.61
CA ALA A 375 19.72 6.74 -11.13
C ALA A 375 19.35 5.46 -10.36
N LEU A 376 19.80 4.28 -10.81
CA LEU A 376 19.63 3.03 -10.06
C LEU A 376 20.34 3.10 -8.69
N SER A 377 21.49 3.77 -8.62
CA SER A 377 22.21 3.99 -7.37
C SER A 377 21.49 4.97 -6.43
N CYS A 378 20.76 5.95 -6.98
CA CYS A 378 19.87 6.84 -6.21
C CYS A 378 18.65 6.09 -5.65
N LEU A 379 18.04 5.20 -6.43
CA LEU A 379 16.91 4.37 -5.99
C LEU A 379 17.33 3.39 -4.88
N MET A 380 18.49 2.75 -5.04
CA MET A 380 19.07 1.91 -3.99
C MET A 380 19.34 2.70 -2.71
N GLN A 381 19.93 3.90 -2.83
CA GLN A 381 20.15 4.77 -1.66
C GLN A 381 18.84 5.27 -1.04
N THR A 382 17.78 5.47 -1.85
CA THR A 382 16.43 5.80 -1.35
C THR A 382 15.89 4.70 -0.45
N ALA A 383 16.14 3.43 -0.76
CA ALA A 383 15.80 2.32 0.12
C ALA A 383 16.66 2.28 1.40
N ILE A 384 17.97 2.50 1.27
CA ILE A 384 18.91 2.53 2.40
C ILE A 384 18.57 3.66 3.39
N ASP A 385 18.16 4.83 2.89
CA ASP A 385 17.71 5.97 3.68
C ASP A 385 16.32 5.76 4.33
N GLY A 386 15.68 4.60 4.12
CA GLY A 386 14.36 4.28 4.68
C GLY A 386 13.17 4.92 3.96
N ALA A 387 13.41 5.57 2.81
CA ALA A 387 12.38 6.27 2.05
C ALA A 387 11.52 5.34 1.19
N ALA A 388 12.02 4.14 0.85
CA ALA A 388 11.34 3.15 0.01
C ALA A 388 10.63 2.02 0.80
N LEU A 389 10.06 2.32 1.97
CA LEU A 389 9.39 1.31 2.77
C LEU A 389 8.15 0.75 2.06
N SER A 390 8.15 -0.56 1.85
CA SER A 390 7.09 -1.32 1.19
C SER A 390 6.75 -2.59 1.97
N ASN A 391 5.70 -3.29 1.54
CA ASN A 391 5.30 -4.58 2.10
C ASN A 391 6.47 -5.57 2.02
N LYS A 392 6.67 -6.39 3.04
CA LYS A 392 7.88 -7.24 3.06
C LYS A 392 7.79 -8.40 2.08
N PRO A 393 8.91 -8.81 1.45
CA PRO A 393 10.25 -8.22 1.53
C PRO A 393 10.60 -7.33 0.33
N ARG A 394 9.63 -6.57 -0.21
CA ARG A 394 9.79 -5.85 -1.49
C ARG A 394 10.98 -4.89 -1.50
N THR A 395 11.24 -4.21 -0.39
CA THR A 395 12.37 -3.27 -0.29
C THR A 395 13.70 -3.97 -0.57
N SER A 396 13.95 -5.12 0.06
CA SER A 396 15.19 -5.88 -0.14
C SER A 396 15.28 -6.49 -1.53
N LEU A 397 14.16 -6.93 -2.11
CA LEU A 397 14.09 -7.41 -3.51
C LEU A 397 14.53 -6.32 -4.49
N GLY A 398 13.97 -5.12 -4.40
CA GLY A 398 14.34 -4.01 -5.27
C GLY A 398 15.84 -3.65 -5.18
N VAL A 399 16.41 -3.66 -3.98
CA VAL A 399 17.85 -3.42 -3.76
C VAL A 399 18.71 -4.54 -4.37
N LEU A 400 18.37 -5.81 -4.14
CA LEU A 400 19.10 -6.95 -4.71
C LEU A 400 19.05 -6.95 -6.24
N THR A 401 17.89 -6.64 -6.84
CA THR A 401 17.73 -6.56 -8.29
C THR A 401 18.56 -5.42 -8.88
N ALA A 402 18.58 -4.24 -8.25
CA ALA A 402 19.46 -3.13 -8.67
C ALA A 402 20.94 -3.51 -8.54
N LEU A 403 21.33 -4.17 -7.43
CA LEU A 403 22.70 -4.59 -7.20
C LEU A 403 23.18 -5.57 -8.28
N ARG A 404 22.37 -6.57 -8.63
CA ARG A 404 22.63 -7.49 -9.75
C ARG A 404 22.69 -6.74 -11.07
N ALA A 405 21.71 -5.88 -11.37
CA ALA A 405 21.70 -5.10 -12.62
C ALA A 405 22.96 -4.23 -12.79
N LEU A 406 23.53 -3.71 -11.71
CA LEU A 406 24.76 -2.93 -11.72
C LEU A 406 26.05 -3.79 -11.76
N ASP A 407 25.93 -5.13 -11.67
CA ASP A 407 27.02 -6.12 -11.67
C ASP A 407 28.13 -5.77 -10.65
N ARG A 408 27.72 -5.39 -9.44
CA ARG A 408 28.63 -4.91 -8.39
C ARG A 408 29.16 -6.06 -7.56
N ASP A 409 30.46 -6.07 -7.33
CA ASP A 409 31.21 -6.99 -6.46
C ASP A 409 31.77 -6.29 -5.21
N ASP A 410 31.53 -4.98 -5.06
CA ASP A 410 32.09 -4.10 -4.04
C ASP A 410 31.03 -3.52 -3.09
N ALA A 411 29.82 -4.10 -3.06
CA ALA A 411 28.68 -3.60 -2.29
C ALA A 411 28.49 -4.35 -0.95
N GLY A 412 29.58 -4.66 -0.26
CA GLY A 412 29.54 -5.33 1.04
C GLY A 412 28.72 -4.55 2.08
N ASP A 413 28.82 -3.22 2.08
CA ASP A 413 28.03 -2.33 2.94
C ASP A 413 26.52 -2.40 2.66
N VAL A 414 26.13 -2.53 1.39
CA VAL A 414 24.72 -2.71 1.00
C VAL A 414 24.21 -4.09 1.44
N MET A 415 25.03 -5.14 1.29
CA MET A 415 24.67 -6.49 1.70
C MET A 415 24.61 -6.63 3.22
N ASP A 416 25.52 -6.00 3.96
CA ASP A 416 25.45 -5.87 5.42
C ASP A 416 24.16 -5.15 5.83
N TRP A 417 23.81 -4.06 5.13
CA TRP A 417 22.53 -3.40 5.35
C TRP A 417 21.35 -4.34 5.12
N LEU A 418 21.29 -5.07 4.01
CA LEU A 418 20.20 -6.02 3.70
C LEU A 418 20.02 -7.10 4.77
N TYR A 419 21.13 -7.66 5.26
CA TYR A 419 21.10 -8.76 6.23
C TYR A 419 20.82 -8.29 7.66
N ASP A 420 21.35 -7.12 8.06
CA ASP A 420 21.42 -6.74 9.48
C ASP A 420 20.62 -5.47 9.84
N HIS A 421 20.34 -4.57 8.87
CA HIS A 421 19.76 -3.25 9.17
C HIS A 421 18.47 -2.89 8.41
N GLY A 422 18.30 -3.40 7.19
CA GLY A 422 17.15 -3.11 6.33
C GLY A 422 15.84 -3.60 6.94
N PRO A 423 14.67 -3.21 6.39
CA PRO A 423 13.36 -3.52 7.00
C PRO A 423 13.10 -5.03 7.13
N ASP A 424 13.70 -5.83 6.27
CA ASP A 424 13.52 -7.28 6.22
C ASP A 424 14.51 -8.03 7.12
N ARG A 425 15.72 -7.50 7.34
CA ARG A 425 16.83 -8.13 8.09
C ARG A 425 16.99 -9.59 7.69
N MET A 426 17.50 -9.82 6.47
CA MET A 426 17.45 -11.13 5.82
C MET A 426 18.00 -12.28 6.68
N ARG A 427 18.99 -12.02 7.54
CA ARG A 427 19.56 -13.00 8.46
C ARG A 427 18.54 -13.65 9.40
N VAL A 428 17.51 -12.90 9.78
CA VAL A 428 16.48 -13.30 10.75
C VAL A 428 15.07 -13.14 10.18
N PHE A 429 14.94 -13.00 8.85
CA PHE A 429 13.66 -12.70 8.22
C PHE A 429 12.61 -13.76 8.54
N VAL A 430 12.92 -15.04 8.30
CA VAL A 430 12.01 -16.17 8.60
C VAL A 430 11.80 -16.33 10.11
N THR A 431 12.84 -16.11 10.93
CA THR A 431 12.74 -16.20 12.40
C THR A 431 11.78 -15.18 12.98
N ASN A 432 11.80 -13.93 12.49
CA ASN A 432 11.07 -12.82 13.10
C ASN A 432 9.74 -12.47 12.42
N ASN A 433 9.56 -12.84 11.14
CA ASN A 433 8.35 -12.47 10.37
C ASN A 433 7.45 -13.68 10.07
N PHE A 434 7.71 -14.83 10.69
CA PHE A 434 6.85 -16.02 10.60
C PHE A 434 6.69 -16.64 11.98
N THR A 435 5.47 -17.06 12.27
CA THR A 435 5.13 -17.79 13.49
C THR A 435 5.69 -19.22 13.46
N THR A 436 5.54 -19.97 14.55
CA THR A 436 6.00 -21.37 14.63
C THR A 436 5.32 -22.29 13.62
N ASP A 437 4.14 -21.91 13.12
CA ASP A 437 3.33 -22.67 12.18
C ASP A 437 3.61 -22.28 10.72
N GLY A 438 4.57 -21.39 10.48
CA GLY A 438 4.93 -20.92 9.14
C GLY A 438 3.99 -19.88 8.57
N ALA A 439 3.01 -19.39 9.34
CA ALA A 439 2.16 -18.28 8.95
C ALA A 439 2.86 -16.94 9.25
N PRO A 440 2.91 -15.98 8.29
CA PRO A 440 3.28 -14.61 8.60
C PRO A 440 2.23 -13.92 9.48
N PRO A 441 2.63 -12.95 10.32
CA PRO A 441 1.74 -12.28 11.25
C PRO A 441 1.25 -10.94 10.66
N GLU A 442 0.53 -10.95 9.53
CA GLU A 442 0.02 -9.72 8.92
C GLU A 442 -1.46 -9.83 8.55
N ALA A 443 -1.80 -10.51 7.44
CA ALA A 443 -3.17 -10.75 6.99
C ALA A 443 -3.22 -11.90 5.98
N THR A 444 -4.20 -12.81 6.06
CA THR A 444 -4.31 -13.93 5.11
C THR A 444 -4.55 -13.44 3.68
N GLY A 445 -4.01 -14.15 2.71
CA GLY A 445 -4.10 -13.79 1.30
C GLY A 445 -2.97 -12.83 0.94
N GLY A 446 -3.29 -11.75 0.21
CA GLY A 446 -2.29 -10.90 -0.47
C GLY A 446 -1.02 -10.55 0.31
N TYR A 447 -1.12 -10.21 1.60
CA TYR A 447 0.01 -9.86 2.45
C TYR A 447 0.85 -11.07 2.89
N ASN A 448 0.23 -12.05 3.56
CA ASN A 448 0.91 -13.27 3.99
C ASN A 448 1.47 -14.08 2.79
N ASP A 449 0.76 -14.10 1.66
CA ASP A 449 1.23 -14.72 0.43
C ASP A 449 2.44 -13.97 -0.13
N THR A 450 2.48 -12.64 -0.03
CA THR A 450 3.64 -11.84 -0.43
C THR A 450 4.85 -12.11 0.45
N HIS A 451 4.68 -12.25 1.76
CA HIS A 451 5.76 -12.65 2.67
C HIS A 451 6.32 -14.02 2.28
N THR A 452 5.45 -15.00 2.09
CA THR A 452 5.83 -16.39 1.81
C THR A 452 6.52 -16.52 0.45
N ARG A 453 5.97 -15.92 -0.61
CA ARG A 453 6.62 -15.87 -1.94
C ARG A 453 7.97 -15.15 -1.88
N GLY A 454 8.02 -14.04 -1.15
CA GLY A 454 9.20 -13.22 -1.00
C GLY A 454 10.40 -13.93 -0.38
N VAL A 455 10.20 -14.92 0.51
CA VAL A 455 11.30 -15.76 1.03
C VAL A 455 12.07 -16.44 -0.10
N PHE A 456 11.34 -17.01 -1.07
CA PHE A 456 11.93 -17.75 -2.17
C PHE A 456 12.49 -16.82 -3.26
N GLU A 457 11.85 -15.67 -3.48
CA GLU A 457 12.39 -14.61 -4.35
C GLU A 457 13.72 -14.07 -3.80
N LEU A 458 13.81 -13.79 -2.50
CA LEU A 458 15.05 -13.34 -1.85
C LEU A 458 16.17 -14.38 -2.00
N GLN A 459 15.86 -15.66 -1.75
CA GLN A 459 16.83 -16.73 -1.85
C GLN A 459 17.40 -16.85 -3.28
N GLU A 460 16.54 -16.81 -4.30
CA GLU A 460 16.94 -16.83 -5.70
C GLU A 460 17.85 -15.64 -6.06
N GLN A 461 17.50 -14.43 -5.63
CA GLN A 461 18.31 -13.23 -5.90
C GLN A 461 19.70 -13.32 -5.24
N VAL A 462 19.78 -13.82 -4.00
CA VAL A 462 21.06 -14.01 -3.31
C VAL A 462 21.91 -15.10 -3.96
N ASP A 463 21.30 -16.22 -4.35
CA ASP A 463 22.01 -17.31 -5.01
C ASP A 463 22.56 -16.89 -6.37
N ALA A 464 21.76 -16.17 -7.16
CA ALA A 464 22.20 -15.61 -8.43
C ALA A 464 23.34 -14.60 -8.26
N LEU A 465 23.26 -13.72 -7.25
CA LEU A 465 24.33 -12.79 -6.94
C LEU A 465 25.62 -13.51 -6.52
N ARG A 466 25.51 -14.57 -5.71
CA ARG A 466 26.64 -15.41 -5.28
C ARG A 466 27.26 -16.19 -6.43
N GLU A 467 26.46 -16.69 -7.37
CA GLU A 467 26.98 -17.35 -8.56
C GLU A 467 27.77 -16.37 -9.44
N LEU A 468 27.29 -15.13 -9.57
CA LEU A 468 27.97 -14.08 -10.32
C LEU A 468 29.27 -13.61 -9.66
N GLN A 469 29.28 -13.51 -8.32
CA GLN A 469 30.35 -12.89 -7.52
C GLN A 469 30.60 -13.67 -6.20
N PRO A 470 31.15 -14.90 -6.25
CA PRO A 470 31.25 -15.78 -5.08
C PRO A 470 32.20 -15.27 -4.00
N ASP A 471 33.26 -14.57 -4.38
CA ASP A 471 34.24 -14.01 -3.44
C ASP A 471 33.69 -12.79 -2.69
N ALA A 472 32.84 -11.99 -3.34
CA ALA A 472 32.21 -10.82 -2.75
C ALA A 472 31.08 -11.19 -1.78
N TYR A 473 30.33 -12.25 -2.10
CA TYR A 473 29.10 -12.61 -1.38
C TYR A 473 29.08 -14.05 -0.84
N PRO A 474 30.07 -14.44 0.00
CA PRO A 474 30.17 -15.79 0.51
C PRO A 474 29.02 -16.14 1.47
N SER A 475 28.60 -17.41 1.46
CA SER A 475 27.53 -17.91 2.36
C SER A 475 27.87 -17.82 3.85
N SER A 476 29.17 -17.71 4.19
CA SER A 476 29.62 -17.49 5.57
C SER A 476 29.22 -16.13 6.14
N LEU A 477 29.04 -15.11 5.28
CA LEU A 477 28.59 -13.77 5.67
C LEU A 477 27.11 -13.58 5.39
N TYR A 478 26.65 -14.08 4.24
CA TYR A 478 25.29 -13.94 3.73
C TYR A 478 24.63 -15.33 3.62
N PRO A 479 24.17 -15.91 4.73
CA PRO A 479 23.58 -17.24 4.77
C PRO A 479 22.27 -17.31 3.97
N SER A 480 21.84 -18.53 3.66
CA SER A 480 20.55 -18.79 3.01
C SER A 480 19.39 -18.32 3.88
N VAL A 481 18.40 -17.68 3.27
CA VAL A 481 17.15 -17.25 3.91
C VAL A 481 16.20 -18.44 4.10
N THR A 482 16.34 -19.49 3.29
CA THR A 482 15.50 -20.70 3.32
C THR A 482 16.03 -21.80 4.25
N ASP A 483 17.21 -21.65 4.85
CA ASP A 483 17.77 -22.59 5.82
C ASP A 483 17.09 -22.44 7.20
N ASP A 484 15.79 -22.78 7.24
CA ASP A 484 14.96 -22.75 8.45
C ASP A 484 14.20 -24.09 8.59
N PRO A 485 14.15 -24.69 9.80
CA PRO A 485 13.45 -25.95 10.04
C PRO A 485 11.94 -25.90 9.78
N ARG A 486 11.36 -24.70 9.58
CA ARG A 486 9.94 -24.50 9.28
C ARG A 486 9.64 -24.39 7.78
N LEU A 487 10.62 -24.58 6.88
CA LEU A 487 10.45 -24.41 5.43
C LEU A 487 9.17 -25.07 4.88
N ASP A 488 8.90 -26.32 5.21
CA ASP A 488 7.68 -27.03 4.80
C ASP A 488 6.40 -26.40 5.37
N ARG A 489 6.46 -25.80 6.56
CA ARG A 489 5.31 -25.12 7.18
C ARG A 489 5.03 -23.79 6.52
N LEU A 490 6.05 -23.05 6.11
CA LEU A 490 5.91 -21.80 5.35
C LEU A 490 5.09 -22.05 4.08
N VAL A 491 5.47 -23.08 3.31
CA VAL A 491 4.79 -23.43 2.07
C VAL A 491 3.36 -23.94 2.33
N ARG A 492 3.17 -24.72 3.41
CA ARG A 492 1.88 -25.33 3.72
C ARG A 492 0.84 -24.34 4.24
N SER A 493 1.26 -23.39 5.06
CA SER A 493 0.35 -22.55 5.85
C SER A 493 -0.72 -21.85 5.02
N PRO A 494 -0.42 -21.23 3.87
CA PRO A 494 -1.46 -20.59 3.05
C PRO A 494 -2.53 -21.58 2.55
N HIS A 495 -2.15 -22.83 2.26
CA HIS A 495 -3.08 -23.86 1.79
C HIS A 495 -3.95 -24.45 2.92
N ASP A 496 -3.43 -24.51 4.15
CA ASP A 496 -4.17 -24.97 5.32
C ASP A 496 -5.24 -23.96 5.79
N MET A 497 -5.14 -22.71 5.31
CA MET A 497 -6.07 -21.60 5.58
C MET A 497 -7.10 -21.37 4.46
N VAL A 498 -7.33 -22.36 3.60
CA VAL A 498 -8.36 -22.31 2.55
C VAL A 498 -9.61 -23.07 3.00
N LEU A 499 -10.76 -22.43 2.89
CA LEU A 499 -12.11 -22.98 3.13
C LEU A 499 -12.71 -23.44 1.80
N LEU A 500 -13.39 -24.57 1.81
CA LEU A 500 -14.07 -25.17 0.66
C LEU A 500 -13.13 -25.36 -0.57
N ASP A 501 -11.82 -25.34 -0.34
CA ASP A 501 -10.74 -25.36 -1.35
C ASP A 501 -10.66 -24.16 -2.33
N HIS A 502 -11.56 -23.17 -2.23
CA HIS A 502 -11.57 -22.00 -3.13
C HIS A 502 -11.76 -20.64 -2.43
N VAL A 503 -11.96 -20.64 -1.11
CA VAL A 503 -12.20 -19.43 -0.30
C VAL A 503 -11.06 -19.24 0.70
N PRO A 504 -10.32 -18.12 0.71
CA PRO A 504 -9.37 -17.86 1.80
C PRO A 504 -10.12 -17.67 3.13
N PHE A 505 -9.57 -18.18 4.24
CA PHE A 505 -9.98 -17.75 5.58
C PHE A 505 -9.40 -16.37 5.85
N HIS A 506 -10.24 -15.36 6.06
CA HIS A 506 -9.79 -13.96 6.11
C HIS A 506 -9.46 -13.53 7.54
N PHE A 507 -8.42 -12.73 7.70
CA PHE A 507 -8.19 -11.90 8.88
C PHE A 507 -7.31 -10.72 8.44
N GLY A 508 -7.55 -9.53 9.02
CA GLY A 508 -6.93 -8.30 8.55
C GLY A 508 -7.30 -7.88 7.12
N ASP A 509 -6.51 -6.98 6.55
CA ASP A 509 -6.73 -6.42 5.22
C ASP A 509 -6.56 -7.51 4.13
N GLY A 510 -7.65 -7.84 3.45
CA GLY A 510 -7.64 -8.81 2.36
C GLY A 510 -8.99 -8.87 1.66
N GLY A 511 -9.05 -9.30 0.40
CA GLY A 511 -10.31 -9.28 -0.33
C GLY A 511 -11.27 -10.37 0.13
N SER A 512 -12.21 -10.04 1.01
CA SER A 512 -13.17 -11.00 1.57
C SER A 512 -14.11 -11.58 0.51
N ALA A 513 -14.14 -12.92 0.43
CA ALA A 513 -14.89 -13.67 -0.56
C ALA A 513 -16.40 -13.61 -0.31
N GLY A 514 -17.15 -13.19 -1.32
CA GLY A 514 -18.59 -12.95 -1.25
C GLY A 514 -18.98 -11.62 -0.60
N VAL A 515 -18.00 -10.76 -0.29
CA VAL A 515 -18.22 -9.37 0.18
C VAL A 515 -17.61 -8.40 -0.81
N GLN A 516 -16.28 -8.43 -0.98
CA GLN A 516 -15.54 -7.55 -1.87
C GLN A 516 -15.09 -8.26 -3.14
N GLN A 517 -14.79 -9.55 -3.01
CA GLN A 517 -14.47 -10.40 -4.14
C GLN A 517 -15.68 -11.27 -4.48
N PRO A 518 -16.02 -11.48 -5.76
CA PRO A 518 -16.97 -12.50 -6.14
C PRO A 518 -16.52 -13.85 -5.59
N LEU A 519 -17.47 -14.69 -5.19
CA LEU A 519 -17.20 -16.11 -5.02
C LEU A 519 -16.85 -16.64 -6.41
N LYS A 520 -15.60 -17.08 -6.60
CA LYS A 520 -15.19 -17.71 -7.85
C LYS A 520 -15.96 -19.02 -8.01
N GLU A 521 -16.09 -19.49 -9.25
CA GLU A 521 -16.50 -20.87 -9.52
C GLU A 521 -15.58 -21.86 -8.78
N ARG A 522 -15.88 -23.16 -8.83
CA ARG A 522 -15.16 -24.25 -8.13
C ARG A 522 -13.68 -24.44 -8.53
N GLN A 523 -13.03 -23.43 -9.10
CA GLN A 523 -11.59 -23.44 -9.33
C GLN A 523 -10.86 -23.42 -7.98
N THR A 524 -9.92 -24.34 -7.83
CA THR A 524 -9.09 -24.44 -6.62
C THR A 524 -8.30 -23.16 -6.39
N LEU A 525 -8.26 -22.67 -5.14
CA LEU A 525 -7.46 -21.51 -4.80
C LEU A 525 -5.98 -21.90 -4.84
N LYS A 526 -5.17 -21.01 -5.41
CA LYS A 526 -3.71 -21.18 -5.52
C LYS A 526 -3.03 -20.03 -4.76
N PRO A 527 -2.93 -20.11 -3.42
CA PRO A 527 -2.30 -19.06 -2.61
C PRO A 527 -0.86 -18.76 -3.04
N LEU A 528 -0.13 -19.82 -3.40
CA LEU A 528 1.21 -19.73 -3.98
C LEU A 528 1.14 -20.11 -5.47
N ASP A 529 1.78 -19.31 -6.31
CA ASP A 529 1.89 -19.61 -7.74
C ASP A 529 2.87 -20.77 -8.01
N GLU A 530 2.79 -21.32 -9.22
CA GLU A 530 3.61 -22.46 -9.65
C GLU A 530 5.11 -22.16 -9.54
N THR A 531 5.54 -20.97 -9.95
CA THR A 531 6.94 -20.52 -9.87
C THR A 531 7.44 -20.51 -8.42
N THR A 532 6.61 -20.06 -7.47
CA THR A 532 6.96 -20.07 -6.05
C THR A 532 7.12 -21.51 -5.54
N LEU A 533 6.20 -22.41 -5.90
CA LEU A 533 6.28 -23.82 -5.49
C LEU A 533 7.52 -24.52 -6.10
N GLU A 534 7.88 -24.18 -7.34
CA GLU A 534 9.11 -24.68 -7.96
C GLU A 534 10.36 -24.20 -7.22
N ARG A 535 10.46 -22.90 -6.91
CA ARG A 535 11.56 -22.35 -6.10
C ARG A 535 11.64 -23.00 -4.72
N ALA A 536 10.50 -23.20 -4.07
CA ALA A 536 10.44 -23.87 -2.77
C ALA A 536 10.87 -25.34 -2.84
N ALA A 537 10.53 -26.05 -3.92
CA ALA A 537 11.00 -27.41 -4.15
C ALA A 537 12.52 -27.47 -4.37
N VAL A 538 13.10 -26.52 -5.11
CA VAL A 538 14.56 -26.37 -5.27
C VAL A 538 15.23 -26.10 -3.92
N ALA A 539 14.61 -25.30 -3.05
CA ALA A 539 15.06 -25.07 -1.68
C ALA A 539 14.91 -26.29 -0.75
N GLY A 540 14.34 -27.40 -1.23
CA GLY A 540 14.23 -28.67 -0.49
C GLY A 540 12.89 -28.90 0.21
N SER A 541 11.84 -28.12 -0.09
CA SER A 541 10.50 -28.34 0.47
C SER A 541 9.80 -29.52 -0.21
N GLN A 542 9.58 -30.61 0.53
CA GLN A 542 8.80 -31.74 0.03
C GLN A 542 7.31 -31.36 -0.10
N THR A 543 6.81 -30.51 0.79
CA THR A 543 5.43 -30.01 0.73
C THR A 543 5.18 -29.24 -0.58
N ALA A 544 6.17 -28.47 -1.04
CA ALA A 544 6.06 -27.76 -2.32
C ALA A 544 5.94 -28.70 -3.52
N VAL A 545 6.70 -29.80 -3.54
CA VAL A 545 6.63 -30.83 -4.59
C VAL A 545 5.21 -31.43 -4.67
N ASP A 546 4.65 -31.78 -3.51
CA ASP A 546 3.32 -32.39 -3.43
C ASP A 546 2.22 -31.41 -3.85
N LEU A 547 2.29 -30.16 -3.37
CA LEU A 547 1.35 -29.09 -3.71
C LEU A 547 1.42 -28.72 -5.19
N LEU A 548 2.61 -28.62 -5.77
CA LEU A 548 2.82 -28.34 -7.19
C LEU A 548 2.18 -29.43 -8.05
N ALA A 549 2.42 -30.70 -7.71
CA ALA A 549 1.83 -31.83 -8.42
C ALA A 549 0.29 -31.80 -8.33
N ARG A 550 -0.27 -31.45 -7.18
CA ARG A 550 -1.71 -31.30 -6.97
C ARG A 550 -2.28 -30.13 -7.80
N GLN A 551 -1.63 -28.96 -7.74
CA GLN A 551 -2.04 -27.75 -8.46
C GLN A 551 -2.06 -27.95 -9.98
N ARG A 552 -1.10 -28.69 -10.53
CA ARG A 552 -1.05 -29.06 -11.96
C ARG A 552 -2.19 -29.99 -12.39
N ARG A 553 -2.77 -30.74 -11.44
CA ARG A 553 -3.95 -31.61 -11.69
C ARG A 553 -5.28 -30.94 -11.34
N ASP A 554 -5.25 -29.72 -10.81
CA ASP A 554 -6.42 -29.00 -10.29
C ASP A 554 -7.24 -29.84 -9.30
N GLU A 555 -6.54 -30.61 -8.47
CA GLU A 555 -7.15 -31.51 -7.49
C GLU A 555 -7.44 -30.78 -6.17
N PRO A 556 -8.66 -30.90 -5.61
CA PRO A 556 -8.97 -30.23 -4.37
C PRO A 556 -8.18 -30.79 -3.20
N GLY A 557 -7.77 -29.88 -2.31
CA GLY A 557 -7.23 -30.20 -1.02
C GLY A 557 -8.27 -30.85 -0.10
N ASN A 558 -7.77 -31.46 0.97
CA ASN A 558 -8.56 -31.74 2.16
C ASN A 558 -7.58 -31.78 3.33
N PRO A 559 -7.22 -30.61 3.88
CA PRO A 559 -6.33 -30.54 5.02
C PRO A 559 -7.01 -31.06 6.31
N GLY A 560 -8.32 -31.36 6.27
CA GLY A 560 -9.13 -31.60 7.45
C GLY A 560 -9.14 -30.38 8.36
N THR A 561 -9.46 -30.56 9.63
CA THR A 561 -9.42 -29.45 10.58
C THR A 561 -7.99 -29.06 10.93
N THR A 562 -7.66 -27.79 10.73
CA THR A 562 -6.31 -27.22 10.86
C THR A 562 -6.22 -26.26 12.05
N PHE A 563 -5.02 -26.18 12.64
CA PHE A 563 -4.70 -25.29 13.75
C PHE A 563 -3.37 -24.61 13.48
N HIS A 564 -3.36 -23.28 13.53
CA HIS A 564 -2.17 -22.45 13.50
C HIS A 564 -2.14 -21.61 14.78
N ASP A 565 -1.79 -22.23 15.91
CA ASP A 565 -1.82 -21.61 17.26
C ASP A 565 -0.84 -20.43 17.39
N GLY A 566 0.23 -20.40 16.59
CA GLY A 566 1.22 -19.33 16.53
C GLY A 566 0.65 -18.01 16.03
N VAL A 567 -0.12 -18.01 14.93
CA VAL A 567 -0.91 -16.84 14.46
C VAL A 567 -2.30 -16.81 15.10
N GLY A 568 -2.67 -17.89 15.78
CA GLY A 568 -3.92 -18.17 16.46
C GLY A 568 -5.12 -18.24 15.54
N ILE A 569 -5.16 -19.26 14.69
CA ILE A 569 -6.28 -19.58 13.81
C ILE A 569 -6.65 -21.05 14.00
N ALA A 570 -7.95 -21.36 13.97
CA ALA A 570 -8.46 -22.72 13.91
C ALA A 570 -9.57 -22.80 12.87
N ILE A 571 -9.55 -23.82 12.03
CA ILE A 571 -10.56 -24.04 10.99
C ILE A 571 -11.09 -25.46 11.10
N LEU A 572 -12.38 -25.56 11.40
CA LEU A 572 -13.15 -26.80 11.42
C LEU A 572 -13.74 -27.06 10.03
N ARG A 573 -13.63 -28.29 9.50
CA ARG A 573 -14.16 -28.67 8.16
C ARG A 573 -14.95 -29.96 8.23
N THR A 574 -16.10 -30.03 7.59
CA THR A 574 -16.84 -31.30 7.45
C THR A 574 -16.04 -32.32 6.65
N ASP A 575 -16.47 -33.57 6.68
CA ASP A 575 -15.93 -34.58 5.75
C ASP A 575 -16.27 -34.21 4.28
N GLY A 576 -15.49 -34.75 3.33
CA GLY A 576 -15.62 -34.48 1.89
C GLY A 576 -14.35 -33.93 1.23
N LYS A 577 -14.35 -33.85 -0.11
CA LYS A 577 -13.29 -33.21 -0.92
C LYS A 577 -13.92 -32.50 -2.13
N PRO A 578 -14.06 -31.16 -2.13
CA PRO A 578 -13.87 -30.27 -0.98
C PRO A 578 -14.87 -30.56 0.14
N GLU A 579 -14.62 -30.04 1.34
CA GLU A 579 -15.59 -30.05 2.43
C GLU A 579 -16.89 -29.34 2.04
N ARG A 580 -18.03 -29.75 2.63
CA ARG A 580 -19.33 -29.09 2.43
C ARG A 580 -19.45 -27.79 3.21
N ALA A 581 -18.86 -27.76 4.40
CA ALA A 581 -18.84 -26.57 5.25
C ALA A 581 -17.52 -26.46 6.01
N ALA A 582 -17.13 -25.21 6.26
CA ALA A 582 -15.98 -24.86 7.08
C ALA A 582 -16.33 -23.68 8.00
N ALA A 583 -15.89 -23.77 9.25
CA ALA A 583 -16.02 -22.70 10.24
C ALA A 583 -14.64 -22.38 10.81
N GLY A 584 -14.26 -21.11 10.76
CA GLY A 584 -12.97 -20.64 11.26
C GLY A 584 -13.10 -19.64 12.41
N ILE A 585 -12.10 -19.60 13.28
CA ILE A 585 -11.99 -18.63 14.35
C ILE A 585 -10.58 -18.05 14.44
N VAL A 586 -10.52 -16.74 14.60
CA VAL A 586 -9.31 -15.99 14.91
C VAL A 586 -9.16 -15.87 16.43
N TYR A 587 -8.03 -16.24 17.01
CA TYR A 587 -7.75 -16.11 18.45
C TYR A 587 -6.32 -15.70 18.77
N GLY A 588 -5.45 -15.52 17.78
CA GLY A 588 -4.11 -15.00 17.98
C GLY A 588 -4.07 -13.49 17.83
N ASP A 589 -2.86 -12.95 17.82
CA ASP A 589 -2.60 -11.54 17.62
C ASP A 589 -1.49 -11.37 16.60
N ALA A 590 -1.60 -10.38 15.74
CA ALA A 590 -0.61 -10.07 14.72
C ALA A 590 -0.58 -8.56 14.48
N PRO A 591 0.60 -7.99 14.23
CA PRO A 591 0.71 -6.55 14.00
C PRO A 591 0.40 -6.23 12.51
N TRP A 592 0.40 -4.93 12.17
CA TRP A 592 0.36 -4.36 10.81
C TRP A 592 -1.02 -4.27 10.20
N HIS A 593 -1.29 -4.95 9.08
CA HIS A 593 -2.56 -4.87 8.35
C HIS A 593 -3.65 -5.72 9.01
N ARG A 594 -3.57 -5.90 10.33
CA ARG A 594 -4.54 -6.65 11.11
C ARG A 594 -5.62 -5.73 11.65
N HIS A 595 -6.86 -6.23 11.69
CA HIS A 595 -8.00 -5.58 12.32
C HIS A 595 -8.12 -5.92 13.81
N GLN A 596 -9.08 -5.30 14.51
CA GLN A 596 -9.53 -5.70 15.85
C GLN A 596 -10.41 -6.96 15.83
N ASP A 597 -9.92 -8.00 15.15
CA ASP A 597 -10.65 -9.22 14.78
C ASP A 597 -10.47 -10.38 15.79
N LEU A 598 -10.02 -10.10 17.01
CA LEU A 598 -9.87 -11.13 18.04
C LEU A 598 -11.22 -11.83 18.26
N PHE A 599 -11.23 -13.16 18.16
CA PHE A 599 -12.43 -14.00 18.23
C PHE A 599 -13.40 -13.80 17.07
N ASP A 600 -13.03 -13.20 15.95
CA ASP A 600 -13.87 -13.24 14.74
C ASP A 600 -14.16 -14.69 14.31
N VAL A 601 -15.39 -14.92 13.85
CA VAL A 601 -15.88 -16.24 13.43
C VAL A 601 -16.45 -16.16 12.04
N GLN A 602 -15.96 -17.05 11.18
CA GLN A 602 -16.44 -17.18 9.81
C GLN A 602 -17.06 -18.55 9.59
N LEU A 603 -18.10 -18.59 8.76
CA LEU A 603 -18.82 -19.80 8.36
C LEU A 603 -19.10 -19.73 6.87
N TYR A 604 -18.57 -20.71 6.15
CA TYR A 604 -18.85 -20.95 4.74
C TYR A 604 -19.43 -22.35 4.61
N ALA A 605 -20.53 -22.48 3.89
CA ALA A 605 -21.18 -23.77 3.65
C ALA A 605 -21.86 -23.78 2.30
N PHE A 606 -21.87 -24.93 1.62
CA PHE A 606 -22.50 -25.12 0.31
C PHE A 606 -22.11 -24.03 -0.70
N ASP A 607 -20.80 -23.77 -0.81
CA ASP A 607 -20.22 -22.75 -1.71
C ASP A 607 -20.74 -21.30 -1.45
N ARG A 608 -21.17 -20.99 -0.22
CA ARG A 608 -21.74 -19.67 0.17
C ARG A 608 -21.14 -19.15 1.48
N PRO A 609 -20.91 -17.82 1.60
CA PRO A 609 -20.59 -17.16 2.86
C PRO A 609 -21.87 -17.07 3.69
N PHE A 610 -21.81 -17.39 4.98
CA PHE A 610 -22.91 -17.15 5.92
C PHE A 610 -22.50 -16.18 7.03
N LEU A 611 -21.28 -16.34 7.54
CA LEU A 611 -20.58 -15.39 8.40
C LEU A 611 -19.24 -15.12 7.72
N SER A 612 -19.00 -13.90 7.27
CA SER A 612 -17.77 -13.51 6.57
C SER A 612 -17.01 -12.45 7.36
N ASP A 613 -15.78 -12.15 6.94
CA ASP A 613 -15.04 -10.96 7.34
C ASP A 613 -15.33 -9.78 6.39
N LEU A 614 -15.12 -8.51 6.78
CA LEU A 614 -15.33 -7.38 5.85
C LEU A 614 -14.20 -7.31 4.80
N GLY A 615 -12.99 -7.69 5.20
CA GLY A 615 -11.82 -7.65 4.37
C GLY A 615 -11.22 -6.25 4.25
N TYR A 616 -10.65 -5.98 3.09
CA TYR A 616 -9.84 -4.81 2.79
C TYR A 616 -10.64 -3.51 3.02
N PRO A 617 -10.04 -2.38 3.41
CA PRO A 617 -10.81 -1.18 3.67
C PRO A 617 -11.50 -0.68 2.39
N GLN A 618 -12.66 -0.04 2.46
CA GLN A 618 -13.21 0.71 1.32
C GLN A 618 -12.49 2.05 1.16
N SER A 619 -12.03 2.63 2.27
CA SER A 619 -11.27 3.88 2.32
C SER A 619 -10.37 3.88 3.55
N TRP A 620 -9.15 4.42 3.43
CA TRP A 620 -8.26 4.58 4.57
C TRP A 620 -8.75 5.65 5.55
N ALA A 621 -9.64 6.55 5.13
CA ALA A 621 -10.23 7.56 6.00
C ALA A 621 -11.07 6.96 7.14
N HIS A 622 -11.60 5.76 6.93
CA HIS A 622 -12.56 5.16 7.85
C HIS A 622 -12.17 3.76 8.32
N VAL A 623 -11.01 3.24 7.91
CA VAL A 623 -10.58 1.87 8.24
C VAL A 623 -10.67 1.58 9.74
N GLY A 624 -10.10 2.42 10.61
CA GLY A 624 -10.10 2.19 12.07
C GLY A 624 -11.48 2.31 12.72
N ALA A 625 -12.43 2.97 12.04
CA ALA A 625 -13.81 3.11 12.48
C ALA A 625 -14.73 2.06 11.83
N TRP A 626 -14.32 1.37 10.77
CA TRP A 626 -15.16 0.41 10.06
C TRP A 626 -14.45 -0.93 9.91
N GLU A 627 -13.73 -1.20 8.81
CA GLU A 627 -13.18 -2.53 8.53
C GLU A 627 -12.22 -3.04 9.60
N GLY A 628 -11.39 -2.16 10.16
CA GLY A 628 -10.45 -2.48 11.24
C GLY A 628 -11.10 -2.59 12.62
N ASN A 629 -12.37 -2.20 12.79
CA ASN A 629 -13.00 -2.08 14.09
C ASN A 629 -13.68 -3.38 14.55
N TRP A 630 -13.55 -3.75 15.83
CA TRP A 630 -14.15 -4.99 16.37
C TRP A 630 -15.66 -5.11 16.11
N ALA A 631 -16.36 -3.97 16.03
CA ALA A 631 -17.81 -3.93 15.87
C ALA A 631 -18.29 -4.56 14.55
N THR A 632 -17.47 -4.56 13.51
CA THR A 632 -17.84 -5.12 12.20
C THR A 632 -17.46 -6.59 12.02
N HIS A 633 -16.76 -7.19 12.98
CA HIS A 633 -16.42 -8.60 12.99
C HIS A 633 -17.45 -9.42 13.75
N ASN A 634 -17.52 -10.73 13.49
CA ASN A 634 -18.34 -11.69 14.24
C ASN A 634 -17.71 -12.02 15.61
N SER A 635 -17.31 -10.98 16.34
CA SER A 635 -16.47 -11.03 17.53
C SER A 635 -17.27 -10.88 18.84
N VAL A 636 -16.55 -10.94 19.96
CA VAL A 636 -16.97 -10.49 21.28
C VAL A 636 -15.98 -9.43 21.79
N TRP A 637 -16.50 -8.38 22.42
CA TRP A 637 -15.68 -7.26 22.87
C TRP A 637 -16.07 -6.77 24.25
N SER A 638 -15.11 -6.20 24.97
CA SER A 638 -15.38 -5.46 26.19
C SER A 638 -14.68 -4.11 26.20
N VAL A 639 -15.43 -3.05 26.48
CA VAL A 639 -14.92 -1.69 26.63
C VAL A 639 -14.47 -1.45 28.07
N VAL A 640 -13.38 -0.70 28.23
CA VAL A 640 -12.87 -0.23 29.53
C VAL A 640 -12.79 1.30 29.47
N ASN A 641 -13.63 1.98 30.25
CA ASN A 641 -13.86 3.43 30.12
C ASN A 641 -12.59 4.27 30.34
N GLU A 642 -11.69 3.80 31.21
CA GLU A 642 -10.43 4.48 31.53
C GLU A 642 -9.35 4.31 30.45
N ILE A 643 -9.58 3.46 29.43
CA ILE A 643 -8.56 3.08 28.45
C ILE A 643 -8.99 3.50 27.05
N LYS A 644 -8.22 4.40 26.43
CA LYS A 644 -8.47 4.87 25.06
C LYS A 644 -7.81 3.94 24.03
N PRO A 645 -8.37 3.83 22.81
CA PRO A 645 -7.68 3.23 21.67
C PRO A 645 -6.34 3.92 21.40
N LEU A 646 -5.42 3.17 20.78
CA LEU A 646 -4.14 3.70 20.34
C LEU A 646 -4.37 4.65 19.15
N ASP A 647 -3.85 5.88 19.25
CA ASP A 647 -3.88 6.86 18.17
C ASP A 647 -2.46 7.37 17.93
N LEU A 648 -1.79 6.81 16.91
CA LEU A 648 -0.42 7.14 16.54
C LEU A 648 -0.38 7.81 15.16
N PRO A 649 0.44 8.87 14.97
CA PRO A 649 0.67 9.45 13.65
C PRO A 649 1.13 8.40 12.64
N PHE A 650 0.69 8.55 11.39
CA PHE A 650 0.96 7.58 10.32
C PHE A 650 2.46 7.34 10.06
N ASP A 651 3.28 8.36 10.23
CA ASP A 651 4.73 8.30 10.03
C ASP A 651 5.52 7.81 11.25
N THR A 652 4.84 7.40 12.32
CA THR A 652 5.49 6.77 13.47
C THR A 652 6.22 5.50 13.02
N PRO A 653 7.49 5.25 13.36
CA PRO A 653 8.21 4.03 12.94
C PRO A 653 7.56 2.71 13.37
N TRP A 654 6.63 2.77 14.34
CA TRP A 654 5.85 1.66 14.87
C TRP A 654 4.35 1.74 14.52
N HIS A 655 3.95 2.59 13.56
CA HIS A 655 2.55 2.84 13.18
C HIS A 655 1.77 1.56 12.84
N TYR A 656 2.45 0.46 12.53
CA TYR A 656 1.85 -0.85 12.38
C TYR A 656 1.39 -1.52 13.69
N LEU A 657 1.42 -0.82 14.82
CA LEU A 657 0.78 -1.24 16.08
C LEU A 657 -0.72 -0.93 16.11
N LYS A 658 -1.30 -0.42 15.02
CA LYS A 658 -2.60 0.27 14.96
C LYS A 658 -3.68 -0.36 15.87
N GLU A 659 -3.88 -1.67 15.91
CA GLU A 659 -5.12 -2.21 16.49
C GLU A 659 -5.01 -3.60 17.12
N ILE A 660 -3.91 -3.87 17.84
CA ILE A 660 -3.69 -5.16 18.52
C ILE A 660 -4.75 -5.40 19.62
N ALA A 661 -5.59 -6.40 19.39
CA ALA A 661 -6.79 -6.69 20.18
C ALA A 661 -6.55 -7.66 21.35
N GLY A 662 -5.46 -8.42 21.35
CA GLY A 662 -5.08 -9.33 22.42
C GLY A 662 -4.63 -10.72 21.98
N ARG A 663 -4.05 -11.48 22.90
CA ARG A 663 -3.44 -12.80 22.62
C ARG A 663 -4.27 -13.92 23.23
N GLY A 664 -4.68 -14.88 22.39
CA GLY A 664 -5.33 -16.11 22.81
C GLY A 664 -4.51 -17.36 22.60
N ARG A 665 -5.16 -18.48 22.93
CA ARG A 665 -4.62 -19.83 22.80
C ARG A 665 -5.75 -20.84 22.67
N LEU A 666 -5.43 -21.97 22.04
CA LEU A 666 -6.27 -23.15 22.06
C LEU A 666 -6.37 -23.75 23.49
N VAL A 667 -7.59 -24.08 23.91
CA VAL A 667 -7.88 -24.71 25.22
C VAL A 667 -8.18 -26.19 25.03
N ARG A 668 -9.11 -26.53 24.13
CA ARG A 668 -9.54 -27.90 23.87
C ARG A 668 -9.95 -28.09 22.42
N VAL A 669 -9.77 -29.32 21.95
CA VAL A 669 -10.30 -29.83 20.69
C VAL A 669 -10.98 -31.15 20.97
N LEU A 670 -12.21 -31.32 20.50
CA LEU A 670 -12.91 -32.60 20.50
C LEU A 670 -13.37 -32.90 19.08
N ARG A 671 -13.19 -34.14 18.64
CA ARG A 671 -13.66 -34.62 17.34
C ARG A 671 -14.32 -35.98 17.54
N THR A 672 -15.49 -36.12 16.96
CA THR A 672 -16.23 -37.37 16.79
C THR A 672 -16.97 -37.29 15.46
N ASP A 673 -17.50 -38.42 14.97
CA ASP A 673 -18.23 -38.45 13.70
C ASP A 673 -19.33 -37.38 13.67
N GLY A 674 -19.28 -36.52 12.65
CA GLY A 674 -20.22 -35.41 12.44
C GLY A 674 -20.13 -34.26 13.46
N VAL A 675 -19.20 -34.27 14.43
CA VAL A 675 -19.08 -33.19 15.42
C VAL A 675 -17.63 -32.82 15.69
N GLN A 676 -17.32 -31.54 15.51
CA GLN A 676 -16.01 -30.98 15.79
C GLN A 676 -16.14 -29.76 16.66
N ILE A 677 -15.38 -29.73 17.75
CA ILE A 677 -15.45 -28.68 18.77
C ILE A 677 -14.06 -28.11 19.00
N VAL A 678 -13.98 -26.79 19.00
CA VAL A 678 -12.82 -26.03 19.43
C VAL A 678 -13.21 -25.09 20.55
N GLU A 679 -12.39 -25.01 21.59
CA GLU A 679 -12.52 -24.03 22.66
C GLU A 679 -11.24 -23.22 22.74
N VAL A 680 -11.37 -21.90 22.71
CA VAL A 680 -10.27 -20.93 22.76
C VAL A 680 -10.48 -19.96 23.92
N GLU A 681 -9.39 -19.44 24.48
CA GLU A 681 -9.42 -18.34 25.45
C GLU A 681 -8.44 -17.25 25.03
N ALA A 682 -8.74 -16.00 25.37
CA ALA A 682 -7.89 -14.86 25.07
C ALA A 682 -7.92 -13.80 26.16
N ARG A 683 -6.91 -12.93 26.12
CA ARG A 683 -6.82 -11.73 26.96
C ARG A 683 -6.72 -10.52 26.05
N ARG A 684 -7.50 -9.48 26.32
CA ARG A 684 -7.29 -8.16 25.68
C ARG A 684 -5.97 -7.60 26.20
N TRP A 685 -5.21 -6.93 25.34
CA TRP A 685 -4.04 -6.14 25.72
C TRP A 685 -4.19 -4.75 25.12
N VAL A 686 -3.57 -3.74 25.76
CA VAL A 686 -3.52 -2.38 25.25
C VAL A 686 -2.09 -1.88 25.31
N PHE A 687 -1.66 -1.12 24.31
CA PHE A 687 -0.32 -0.55 24.26
C PHE A 687 -0.32 0.83 24.92
N ASP A 688 0.51 1.00 25.94
CA ASP A 688 0.83 2.31 26.52
C ASP A 688 1.96 2.93 25.71
N ALA A 689 1.62 3.92 24.87
CA ALA A 689 2.56 4.59 23.99
C ALA A 689 3.56 5.49 24.73
N GLU A 690 3.19 6.02 25.91
CA GLU A 690 4.09 6.84 26.73
C GLU A 690 5.18 5.98 27.37
N GLN A 691 4.82 4.78 27.82
CA GLN A 691 5.72 3.86 28.52
C GLN A 691 6.30 2.78 27.60
N LEU A 692 5.88 2.74 26.33
CA LEU A 692 6.26 1.77 25.32
C LEU A 692 6.10 0.31 25.79
N ARG A 693 4.95 -0.02 26.41
CA ARG A 693 4.69 -1.36 26.94
C ARG A 693 3.24 -1.81 26.83
N TRP A 694 3.05 -3.12 26.79
CA TRP A 694 1.72 -3.75 26.86
C TRP A 694 1.18 -3.76 28.29
N VAL A 695 -0.09 -3.39 28.43
CA VAL A 695 -0.85 -3.37 29.69
C VAL A 695 -2.02 -4.35 29.60
N ASP A 696 -2.22 -5.11 30.67
CA ASP A 696 -3.35 -6.03 30.84
C ASP A 696 -4.51 -5.29 31.52
N PRO A 697 -5.60 -4.96 30.80
CA PRO A 697 -6.76 -4.26 31.35
C PRO A 697 -7.67 -5.17 32.21
N GLY A 698 -7.30 -6.43 32.45
CA GLY A 698 -8.10 -7.37 33.24
C GLY A 698 -9.23 -8.05 32.47
N ILE A 699 -9.26 -7.94 31.13
CA ILE A 699 -10.29 -8.54 30.28
C ILE A 699 -9.91 -9.95 29.87
N ARG A 700 -10.85 -10.88 29.98
CA ARG A 700 -10.69 -12.28 29.58
C ARG A 700 -11.87 -12.72 28.72
N TYR A 701 -11.56 -13.46 27.67
CA TYR A 701 -12.53 -14.03 26.75
C TYR A 701 -12.40 -15.55 26.72
N ARG A 702 -13.51 -16.25 26.50
CA ARG A 702 -13.56 -17.68 26.18
C ARG A 702 -14.63 -17.92 25.14
N ARG A 703 -14.33 -18.65 24.07
CA ARG A 703 -15.27 -18.96 23.00
C ARG A 703 -15.16 -20.43 22.61
N LEU A 704 -16.30 -21.10 22.51
CA LEU A 704 -16.43 -22.47 22.06
C LEU A 704 -17.23 -22.47 20.77
N LEU A 705 -16.65 -23.06 19.72
CA LEU A 705 -17.34 -23.34 18.47
C LEU A 705 -17.49 -24.84 18.29
N ALA A 706 -18.70 -25.28 17.92
CA ALA A 706 -18.94 -26.64 17.47
C ALA A 706 -19.56 -26.63 16.08
N LEU A 707 -18.86 -27.23 15.10
CA LEU A 707 -19.39 -27.53 13.78
C LEU A 707 -20.03 -28.93 13.83
N VAL A 708 -21.33 -28.99 13.56
CA VAL A 708 -22.15 -30.19 13.69
C VAL A 708 -22.81 -30.50 12.35
N GLU A 709 -22.59 -31.70 11.85
CA GLU A 709 -23.32 -32.27 10.72
C GLU A 709 -24.63 -32.86 11.25
N THR A 710 -25.74 -32.42 10.67
CA THR A 710 -27.09 -32.86 11.04
C THR A 710 -27.64 -33.85 10.02
N ASP A 711 -28.88 -34.32 10.22
CA ASP A 711 -29.59 -35.13 9.24
C ASP A 711 -29.72 -34.39 7.88
N ASP A 712 -29.90 -35.15 6.79
CA ASP A 712 -30.15 -34.66 5.43
C ASP A 712 -29.14 -33.61 4.91
N GLU A 713 -27.85 -33.86 5.15
CA GLU A 713 -26.73 -33.00 4.73
C GLU A 713 -26.67 -31.63 5.44
N GLY A 714 -27.52 -31.36 6.43
CA GLY A 714 -27.57 -30.08 7.12
C GLY A 714 -26.35 -29.79 8.01
N ILE A 715 -26.14 -28.51 8.32
CA ILE A 715 -25.01 -28.02 9.12
C ILE A 715 -25.52 -27.09 10.22
N ALA A 716 -25.04 -27.27 11.44
CA ALA A 716 -25.24 -26.36 12.56
C ALA A 716 -23.90 -25.89 13.12
N LEU A 717 -23.78 -24.57 13.35
CA LEU A 717 -22.68 -23.98 14.09
C LEU A 717 -23.19 -23.55 15.48
N VAL A 718 -22.65 -24.16 16.53
CA VAL A 718 -22.91 -23.74 17.92
C VAL A 718 -21.78 -22.82 18.36
N ASP A 719 -22.13 -21.59 18.76
CA ASP A 719 -21.19 -20.56 19.20
C ASP A 719 -21.53 -20.07 20.61
N LEU A 720 -20.68 -20.40 21.57
CA LEU A 720 -20.81 -20.01 22.97
C LEU A 720 -19.64 -19.12 23.36
N SER A 721 -19.94 -17.92 23.88
CA SER A 721 -18.92 -16.97 24.31
C SER A 721 -19.12 -16.54 25.76
N ARG A 722 -18.01 -16.20 26.41
CA ARG A 722 -17.96 -15.65 27.76
C ARG A 722 -16.94 -14.52 27.81
N ILE A 723 -17.35 -13.42 28.43
CA ILE A 723 -16.53 -12.24 28.68
C ILE A 723 -16.45 -12.02 30.19
N GLN A 724 -15.28 -11.62 30.70
CA GLN A 724 -15.07 -11.25 32.08
C GLN A 724 -14.19 -9.99 32.16
N GLY A 725 -14.55 -9.05 33.04
CA GLY A 725 -13.90 -7.74 33.20
C GLY A 725 -14.54 -6.66 32.33
N GLY A 726 -14.13 -5.40 32.52
CA GLY A 726 -14.58 -4.24 31.74
C GLY A 726 -15.97 -3.74 32.10
N ASP A 727 -16.39 -2.67 31.44
CA ASP A 727 -17.58 -1.90 31.75
C ASP A 727 -18.78 -2.28 30.88
N ASP A 728 -18.55 -2.43 29.56
CA ASP A 728 -19.56 -2.82 28.58
C ASP A 728 -19.13 -4.09 27.86
N HIS A 729 -20.10 -4.99 27.59
CA HIS A 729 -19.89 -6.27 26.90
C HIS A 729 -20.71 -6.33 25.61
N TRP A 730 -20.07 -6.72 24.52
CA TRP A 730 -20.68 -6.83 23.20
C TRP A 730 -20.44 -8.21 22.59
N ARG A 731 -21.45 -8.71 21.89
CA ARG A 731 -21.36 -9.87 20.99
C ARG A 731 -22.03 -9.50 19.67
N LEU A 732 -21.32 -9.69 18.58
CA LEU A 732 -21.76 -9.32 17.25
C LEU A 732 -22.06 -10.57 16.46
N CYS A 733 -23.07 -10.47 15.60
CA CYS A 733 -23.39 -11.48 14.61
C CYS A 733 -23.78 -10.76 13.33
N ARG A 734 -22.84 -10.73 12.40
CA ARG A 734 -22.99 -10.17 11.07
C ARG A 734 -23.26 -11.31 10.10
N GLY A 735 -24.52 -11.46 9.73
CA GLY A 735 -24.96 -12.48 8.80
C GLY A 735 -24.76 -12.10 7.33
N LEU A 736 -25.56 -12.76 6.48
CA LEU A 736 -25.63 -12.54 5.05
C LEU A 736 -25.99 -11.09 4.69
N GLU A 737 -25.43 -10.58 3.60
CA GLU A 737 -25.98 -9.38 2.97
C GLU A 737 -27.41 -9.68 2.49
N GLY A 738 -28.39 -8.98 3.04
CA GLY A 738 -29.79 -9.24 2.73
C GLY A 738 -30.72 -8.83 3.85
N ARG A 739 -31.76 -9.65 4.08
CA ARG A 739 -32.84 -9.34 5.02
C ARG A 739 -32.80 -10.27 6.21
N PHE A 740 -32.81 -9.69 7.41
CA PHE A 740 -33.09 -10.41 8.66
C PHE A 740 -34.57 -10.28 9.03
N VAL A 741 -35.18 -11.39 9.45
CA VAL A 741 -36.55 -11.40 9.98
C VAL A 741 -36.56 -12.09 11.33
N GLN A 742 -36.88 -11.31 12.37
CA GLN A 742 -37.11 -11.82 13.71
C GLN A 742 -38.44 -12.59 13.77
N GLN A 743 -38.46 -13.70 14.51
CA GLN A 743 -39.66 -14.51 14.74
C GLN A 743 -40.23 -14.24 16.14
N GLY A 744 -41.56 -14.12 16.20
CA GLY A 744 -42.32 -14.12 17.45
C GLY A 744 -42.24 -12.85 18.30
N VAL A 745 -41.48 -11.83 17.89
CA VAL A 745 -41.31 -10.56 18.60
C VAL A 745 -41.18 -9.42 17.59
N GLU A 746 -41.94 -8.35 17.79
CA GLU A 746 -41.83 -7.14 16.98
C GLU A 746 -40.67 -6.26 17.49
N PRO A 747 -39.68 -5.92 16.65
CA PRO A 747 -38.60 -5.02 17.03
C PRO A 747 -39.10 -3.58 17.27
N GLN A 748 -38.53 -2.91 18.27
CA GLN A 748 -38.81 -1.50 18.57
C GLN A 748 -37.71 -0.62 17.98
N SER A 749 -38.05 0.26 17.03
CA SER A 749 -37.08 1.18 16.43
C SER A 749 -36.52 2.17 17.46
N GLN A 750 -35.21 2.43 17.36
CA GLN A 750 -34.49 3.44 18.12
C GLN A 750 -33.88 4.47 17.13
N PRO A 751 -34.00 5.78 17.39
CA PRO A 751 -33.29 6.78 16.57
C PRO A 751 -31.77 6.67 16.75
N GLY A 752 -31.03 7.39 15.90
CA GLY A 752 -29.57 7.47 15.95
C GLY A 752 -28.88 6.21 15.47
N THR A 753 -27.79 5.85 16.15
CA THR A 753 -26.89 4.75 15.79
C THR A 753 -26.75 3.75 16.93
N LEU A 754 -26.03 2.66 16.68
CA LEU A 754 -25.79 1.64 17.71
C LEU A 754 -24.90 2.18 18.85
N ALA A 755 -24.09 3.22 18.59
CA ALA A 755 -23.34 3.96 19.59
C ALA A 755 -24.24 4.77 20.55
N GLY A 756 -25.45 5.13 20.11
CA GLY A 756 -26.44 5.80 20.94
C GLY A 756 -27.51 6.54 20.14
N ALA A 757 -28.64 6.81 20.82
CA ALA A 757 -29.81 7.43 20.21
C ALA A 757 -29.58 8.88 19.72
N ASP A 758 -28.57 9.56 20.28
CA ASP A 758 -28.26 10.96 20.01
C ASP A 758 -27.14 11.13 18.97
N PHE A 759 -26.59 10.04 18.43
CA PHE A 759 -25.49 10.08 17.47
C PHE A 759 -26.00 9.84 16.05
N GLU A 760 -25.65 10.76 15.15
CA GLU A 760 -25.83 10.56 13.71
C GLU A 760 -24.79 9.57 13.15
N ARG A 761 -25.03 9.08 11.94
CA ARG A 761 -24.15 8.11 11.29
C ARG A 761 -22.76 8.71 11.06
N GLY A 762 -21.73 8.06 11.58
CA GLY A 762 -20.33 8.52 11.47
C GLY A 762 -19.98 9.71 12.36
N ALA A 763 -20.79 10.01 13.38
CA ALA A 763 -20.55 11.13 14.28
C ALA A 763 -19.25 10.97 15.10
N ASP A 764 -18.54 12.09 15.27
CA ASP A 764 -17.43 12.23 16.22
C ASP A 764 -17.92 12.46 17.67
N GLY A 765 -16.98 12.55 18.61
CA GLY A 765 -17.29 12.91 20.01
C GLY A 765 -18.03 11.82 20.77
N LEU A 766 -17.84 10.56 20.35
CA LEU A 766 -18.47 9.39 20.95
C LEU A 766 -18.12 9.26 22.45
N ARG A 767 -18.99 8.56 23.19
CA ARG A 767 -18.77 8.25 24.61
C ARG A 767 -17.44 7.53 24.85
N HIS A 768 -17.04 6.69 23.91
CA HIS A 768 -15.79 5.94 23.95
C HIS A 768 -15.25 5.71 22.53
N GLY A 769 -13.92 5.69 22.37
CA GLY A 769 -13.28 5.47 21.06
C GLY A 769 -13.55 4.08 20.48
N ASP A 770 -13.62 3.04 21.32
CA ASP A 770 -14.05 1.70 20.92
C ASP A 770 -15.45 1.67 20.27
N HIS A 771 -16.28 2.70 20.43
CA HIS A 771 -17.61 2.76 19.80
C HIS A 771 -17.62 3.33 18.38
N ALA A 772 -16.47 3.62 17.79
CA ALA A 772 -16.36 4.20 16.45
C ALA A 772 -17.18 3.44 15.41
N GLY A 773 -17.03 2.11 15.31
CA GLY A 773 -17.81 1.30 14.36
C GLY A 773 -19.31 1.25 14.64
N LEU A 774 -19.71 1.35 15.90
CA LEU A 774 -21.13 1.40 16.26
C LEU A 774 -21.81 2.69 15.79
N ALA A 775 -21.05 3.78 15.60
CA ALA A 775 -21.57 5.04 15.08
C ALA A 775 -21.89 4.98 13.57
N TRP A 776 -21.35 3.99 12.86
CA TRP A 776 -21.63 3.80 11.43
C TRP A 776 -22.84 2.89 11.17
N MET A 777 -23.35 2.24 12.22
CA MET A 777 -24.49 1.33 12.18
C MET A 777 -25.78 2.07 12.58
N ASN A 778 -26.72 2.21 11.65
CA ASN A 778 -27.98 2.92 11.87
C ASN A 778 -29.18 1.97 11.73
N GLU A 779 -30.39 2.50 11.54
CA GLU A 779 -31.63 1.70 11.47
C GLU A 779 -31.81 0.76 12.68
N VAL A 780 -31.48 1.27 13.87
CA VAL A 780 -31.42 0.45 15.08
C VAL A 780 -32.81 0.00 15.51
N ALA A 781 -32.95 -1.28 15.87
CA ALA A 781 -34.13 -1.79 16.55
C ALA A 781 -33.77 -2.67 17.74
N GLN A 782 -34.49 -2.53 18.84
CA GLN A 782 -34.35 -3.33 20.06
C GLN A 782 -35.36 -4.48 20.07
N ILE A 783 -34.93 -5.65 20.55
CA ILE A 783 -35.77 -6.85 20.65
C ILE A 783 -35.88 -7.25 22.13
N ASP A 784 -37.05 -7.05 22.71
CA ASP A 784 -37.34 -7.34 24.12
C ASP A 784 -37.77 -8.81 24.32
N ALA A 785 -36.84 -9.76 24.13
CA ALA A 785 -37.11 -11.17 24.46
C ALA A 785 -35.87 -12.00 24.78
N GLY A 786 -35.99 -12.89 25.77
CA GLY A 786 -35.08 -14.01 25.96
C GLY A 786 -35.42 -15.15 24.98
N GLY A 787 -34.43 -15.68 24.27
CA GLY A 787 -34.61 -16.82 23.35
C GLY A 787 -35.09 -16.44 21.95
N ALA A 788 -34.59 -15.31 21.42
CA ALA A 788 -34.88 -14.85 20.08
C ALA A 788 -34.54 -15.89 19.00
N ARG A 789 -35.42 -16.01 18.00
CA ARG A 789 -35.18 -16.75 16.75
C ARG A 789 -35.34 -15.83 15.57
N GLY A 790 -34.50 -15.96 14.56
CA GLY A 790 -34.64 -15.19 13.33
C GLY A 790 -34.06 -15.94 12.14
N GLN A 791 -34.34 -15.43 10.95
CA GLN A 791 -33.81 -15.96 9.70
C GLN A 791 -33.20 -14.84 8.89
N TRP A 792 -31.98 -15.04 8.41
CA TRP A 792 -31.38 -14.25 7.34
C TRP A 792 -31.65 -14.91 5.99
N THR A 793 -31.99 -14.08 5.00
CA THR A 793 -32.04 -14.47 3.59
C THR A 793 -31.13 -13.56 2.80
N SER A 794 -30.23 -14.15 2.00
CA SER A 794 -29.33 -13.38 1.15
C SER A 794 -30.11 -12.63 0.06
N ARG A 795 -29.68 -11.41 -0.26
CA ARG A 795 -30.19 -10.67 -1.42
C ARG A 795 -29.63 -11.17 -2.76
N HIS A 796 -28.52 -11.93 -2.72
CA HIS A 796 -27.84 -12.46 -3.90
C HIS A 796 -28.31 -13.86 -4.26
N ASP A 797 -28.88 -14.59 -3.28
CA ASP A 797 -29.44 -15.94 -3.46
C ASP A 797 -30.53 -16.23 -2.42
N GLU A 798 -31.80 -16.28 -2.83
CA GLU A 798 -32.93 -16.51 -1.93
C GLU A 798 -32.95 -17.93 -1.31
N ALA A 799 -32.19 -18.88 -1.87
CA ALA A 799 -32.00 -20.21 -1.31
C ALA A 799 -30.96 -20.22 -0.18
N ALA A 800 -30.06 -19.21 -0.13
CA ALA A 800 -29.11 -19.05 0.96
C ALA A 800 -29.81 -18.44 2.18
N ARG A 801 -30.14 -19.30 3.15
CA ARG A 801 -30.84 -18.93 4.38
C ARG A 801 -30.06 -19.39 5.60
N LEU A 802 -29.96 -18.51 6.59
CA LEU A 802 -29.33 -18.79 7.88
C LEU A 802 -30.37 -18.64 8.99
N ASP A 803 -30.71 -19.75 9.64
CA ASP A 803 -31.54 -19.74 10.84
C ASP A 803 -30.68 -19.44 12.07
N LEU A 804 -31.04 -18.39 12.80
CA LEU A 804 -30.35 -17.95 14.02
C LEU A 804 -31.20 -18.27 15.24
N HIS A 805 -30.60 -19.00 16.19
CA HIS A 805 -31.23 -19.35 17.46
C HIS A 805 -30.40 -18.85 18.63
N GLN A 806 -30.96 -17.92 19.42
CA GLN A 806 -30.36 -17.52 20.68
C GLN A 806 -30.62 -18.58 21.75
N LEU A 807 -29.56 -19.28 22.17
CA LEU A 807 -29.65 -20.32 23.20
C LEU A 807 -29.80 -19.72 24.61
N HIS A 808 -28.89 -18.84 24.99
CA HIS A 808 -28.85 -18.23 26.32
C HIS A 808 -28.07 -16.91 26.29
N VAL A 809 -28.42 -15.98 27.19
CA VAL A 809 -27.71 -14.70 27.42
C VAL A 809 -27.70 -14.40 28.91
N SER A 810 -26.73 -13.59 29.35
CA SER A 810 -26.67 -13.10 30.72
C SER A 810 -27.86 -12.19 31.04
N GLU A 811 -28.22 -12.11 32.33
CA GLU A 811 -29.24 -11.16 32.79
C GLU A 811 -28.83 -9.71 32.45
N GLY A 812 -29.77 -8.91 31.96
CA GLY A 812 -29.53 -7.52 31.55
C GLY A 812 -28.98 -7.34 30.13
N THR A 813 -28.67 -8.42 29.40
CA THR A 813 -28.29 -8.32 27.97
C THR A 813 -29.46 -7.83 27.13
N ARG A 814 -29.19 -6.85 26.25
CA ARG A 814 -30.17 -6.33 25.28
C ARG A 814 -29.82 -6.81 23.88
N LEU A 815 -30.81 -7.34 23.16
CA LEU A 815 -30.66 -7.70 21.76
C LEU A 815 -31.04 -6.51 20.87
N ARG A 816 -30.20 -6.22 19.88
CA ARG A 816 -30.42 -5.15 18.90
C ARG A 816 -30.08 -5.63 17.49
N THR A 817 -30.75 -5.06 16.51
CA THR A 817 -30.38 -5.12 15.09
C THR A 817 -29.98 -3.73 14.62
N ALA A 818 -29.08 -3.65 13.66
CA ALA A 818 -28.66 -2.41 13.00
C ALA A 818 -28.21 -2.72 11.56
N ARG A 819 -28.05 -1.69 10.75
CA ARG A 819 -27.62 -1.78 9.36
C ARG A 819 -26.34 -1.00 9.11
#